data_AF-A0A1Y2GWA9-F1
#
_entry.id   AF-A0A1Y2GWA9-F1
#
_cell.length_a   1.000
_cell.length_b   1.000
_cell.length_c   1.000
_cell.angle_alpha   90.00
_cell.angle_beta   90.00
_cell.angle_gamma   90.00
#
_symmetry.space_group_name_H-M   'P 1'
#
loop_
_entity.id
_entity.type
_entity.pdbx_description
1 polymer ?
#
loop_
_entity_poly.entity_id
_entity_poly.type
_entity_poly.pdbx_seq_one_letter_code
_entity_poly.pdbx_strand_id
1 'polypeptide(L)'
;MHDLHSLDTIAFENAAVDYQLSQFIDEMLPCEVSRVLIIYTGGTIGMSNSKIHGYVPVPNFLAETLSKQSRFHDLQSLNTVFGRLSRTNSSVNLDSLMEPSLNKHLDPAMNGLSHHTIPPEKATINGTSSGARLPPNTPVNKIRLPCFSHLPNNQGRIPSLITPPSLYGKRIRYSILEYDPLLDSCNMTMTDWVRIATDIEANYELYDAFIVLHGTDTMAYTASALSFMLEDLGKTVIITGSQVPITEIRNDAIDNLLGALTIAGHFVIPEVCLYFSNKLFRGNRSSKMDAVDFKAFDSPNLPPLVKVGINIDVDWSEVIRPTSLSRFRAHKSMNPHVASLRLFPGITETTIRTFLTPPIQGVVLETYGAGNAPSTRSDLIAALKEACDRGVVIVNCTQCKRGLVTDAYQTGKVLYNAGVIPGNDMTPECALTKLSYLLGHDLPIPTIREMMTKNLRGELTVIQPRTRFSYINRTHALLQLLLRAASNGMLTNTPKIVGRIESAQRAQELAEDPTPQQQDVPQIEKQIKEIKIDVESDRKKPIFTTSGSESDEDSDSPIHSDNDQVIPKAPESQPAVGPLSTEDQRWIERSLYPLLICGAAGSGDVEGLTKLWDVTTDGQSGYSKVSQNLGPGENDTGSLGGSAVTGGDGIILNQGDWEGRSPLHIACSAGHLEVVRFLLSHGASIHVRDRLNHTPLYDAVTRGDSSEIVKILRDTGAHFNHSEVLDLGWKLMIAATEGNLDRVKLIAEAGYDLNRSLFDRRTVMHIVAAEHRHSLIEYLLKHYPEIKLDLKDRLGRTCVDEAGQCDACRNLFLVR
;
A
#
# COMPACT_ATOMS: atom_id res chain seq x y z
N MET A 1 45.48 43.17 -37.90
CA MET A 1 44.28 43.35 -38.75
C MET A 1 44.33 42.27 -39.82
N HIS A 2 43.18 41.68 -40.15
CA HIS A 2 42.93 40.80 -41.30
C HIS A 2 44.00 39.72 -41.59
N ASP A 3 43.79 38.51 -41.08
CA ASP A 3 43.26 37.41 -41.91
C ASP A 3 43.12 36.11 -41.12
N LEU A 4 41.96 35.45 -41.29
CA LEU A 4 41.69 34.00 -41.19
C LEU A 4 40.16 33.80 -41.26
N HIS A 5 39.61 33.91 -42.47
CA HIS A 5 38.29 33.39 -42.79
C HIS A 5 38.32 31.85 -42.93
N SER A 6 37.13 31.24 -42.89
CA SER A 6 36.82 29.83 -43.19
C SER A 6 37.55 28.77 -42.36
N LEU A 7 36.90 28.33 -41.29
CA LEU A 7 36.82 26.91 -40.95
C LEU A 7 35.36 26.58 -40.63
N ASP A 8 34.78 25.66 -41.40
CA ASP A 8 33.39 25.25 -41.26
C ASP A 8 33.16 24.49 -39.95
N THR A 9 32.14 24.89 -39.19
CA THR A 9 31.56 24.01 -38.16
C THR A 9 30.33 23.33 -38.76
N ILE A 10 30.54 22.17 -39.38
CA ILE A 10 29.47 21.29 -39.85
C ILE A 10 28.71 20.81 -38.60
N ALA A 11 27.59 21.46 -38.30
CA ALA A 11 26.65 20.99 -37.31
C ALA A 11 25.96 19.74 -37.86
N PHE A 12 26.32 18.56 -37.35
CA PHE A 12 25.55 17.35 -37.59
C PHE A 12 24.20 17.48 -36.89
N GLU A 13 23.14 17.67 -37.67
CA GLU A 13 21.74 17.45 -37.25
C GLU A 13 21.53 15.96 -36.98
N ASN A 14 22.01 15.52 -35.81
CA ASN A 14 21.76 14.18 -35.33
C ASN A 14 20.31 14.08 -34.87
N ALA A 15 19.45 13.48 -35.69
CA ALA A 15 18.11 13.08 -35.28
C ALA A 15 18.12 12.19 -34.01
N ALA A 16 19.23 11.50 -33.74
CA ALA A 16 19.48 10.79 -32.49
C ALA A 16 19.58 11.73 -31.26
N VAL A 17 20.14 12.94 -31.41
CA VAL A 17 20.24 13.94 -30.34
C VAL A 17 18.89 14.59 -30.06
N ASP A 18 18.08 14.89 -31.08
CA ASP A 18 16.70 15.34 -30.88
C ASP A 18 15.82 14.25 -30.26
N TYR A 19 16.01 12.98 -30.66
CA TYR A 19 15.35 11.84 -30.02
C TYR A 19 15.75 11.71 -28.54
N GLN A 20 17.05 11.78 -28.23
CA GLN A 20 17.57 11.77 -26.85
C GLN A 20 17.07 12.97 -26.05
N LEU A 21 17.09 14.20 -26.57
CA LEU A 21 16.52 15.38 -25.92
C LEU A 21 15.02 15.21 -25.66
N SER A 22 14.29 14.54 -26.57
CA SER A 22 12.87 14.26 -26.38
C SER A 22 12.58 13.20 -25.31
N GLN A 23 13.50 12.24 -25.08
CA GLN A 23 13.48 11.32 -23.95
C GLN A 23 13.85 12.05 -22.65
N PHE A 24 14.94 12.82 -22.66
CA PHE A 24 15.41 13.62 -21.52
C PHE A 24 14.34 14.62 -21.03
N ILE A 25 13.51 15.21 -21.90
CA ILE A 25 12.41 16.10 -21.46
C ILE A 25 11.30 15.34 -20.71
N ASP A 26 11.03 14.08 -21.06
CA ASP A 26 10.08 13.24 -20.32
C ASP A 26 10.69 12.66 -19.02
N GLU A 27 12.02 12.48 -18.96
CA GLU A 27 12.78 12.12 -17.74
C GLU A 27 13.04 13.32 -16.80
N MET A 28 13.10 14.54 -17.33
CA MET A 28 13.33 15.79 -16.55
C MET A 28 12.05 16.38 -15.95
N LEU A 29 10.92 15.65 -15.95
CA LEU A 29 9.80 15.99 -15.09
C LEU A 29 10.22 15.78 -13.62
N PRO A 30 10.19 16.82 -12.76
CA PRO A 30 10.55 16.64 -11.36
C PRO A 30 9.63 15.63 -10.67
N CYS A 31 10.10 15.03 -9.57
CA CYS A 31 9.39 14.03 -8.74
C CYS A 31 8.01 14.50 -8.19
N GLU A 32 7.66 15.75 -8.46
CA GLU A 32 6.37 16.42 -8.25
C GLU A 32 5.30 16.09 -9.31
N VAL A 33 5.62 15.36 -10.39
CA VAL A 33 4.65 15.02 -11.46
C VAL A 33 4.50 13.52 -11.65
N SER A 34 3.28 13.00 -11.53
CA SER A 34 2.94 11.60 -11.84
C SER A 34 2.26 11.49 -13.20
N ARG A 35 2.58 10.45 -13.98
CA ARG A 35 2.04 10.18 -15.32
C ARG A 35 0.96 9.10 -15.25
N VAL A 36 -0.25 9.41 -15.71
CA VAL A 36 -1.39 8.47 -15.71
C VAL A 36 -1.92 8.25 -17.12
N LEU A 37 -2.07 6.99 -17.55
CA LEU A 37 -2.78 6.68 -18.80
C LEU A 37 -4.25 6.41 -18.50
N ILE A 38 -5.14 7.18 -19.14
CA ILE A 38 -6.57 6.91 -19.17
C ILE A 38 -6.87 6.12 -20.44
N ILE A 39 -7.32 4.87 -20.30
CA ILE A 39 -7.89 4.06 -21.38
C ILE A 39 -9.40 4.31 -21.38
N TYR A 40 -9.92 4.97 -22.40
CA TYR A 40 -11.36 5.26 -22.53
C TYR A 40 -12.00 4.24 -23.47
N THR A 41 -12.67 3.23 -22.88
CA THR A 41 -13.31 2.14 -23.63
C THR A 41 -14.76 2.47 -23.99
N GLY A 42 -15.39 3.39 -23.24
CA GLY A 42 -16.75 3.88 -23.49
C GLY A 42 -17.55 4.02 -22.20
N GLY A 43 -18.85 3.71 -22.28
CA GLY A 43 -19.81 3.93 -21.21
C GLY A 43 -20.26 5.39 -21.04
N THR A 44 -21.24 5.57 -20.16
CA THR A 44 -22.01 6.80 -19.94
C THR A 44 -21.16 8.05 -19.73
N ILE A 45 -19.98 7.92 -19.10
CA ILE A 45 -19.14 9.04 -18.67
C ILE A 45 -18.80 10.06 -19.77
N GLY A 46 -18.58 9.59 -21.01
CA GLY A 46 -18.30 10.44 -22.17
C GLY A 46 -19.36 10.39 -23.28
N MET A 47 -20.55 9.85 -23.00
CA MET A 47 -21.65 9.89 -23.96
C MET A 47 -22.23 11.31 -24.10
N SER A 48 -22.71 11.63 -25.30
CA SER A 48 -23.44 12.88 -25.59
C SER A 48 -24.91 12.59 -25.87
N ASN A 49 -25.81 13.47 -25.45
CA ASN A 49 -27.25 13.30 -25.63
C ASN A 49 -27.68 13.65 -27.06
N SER A 50 -28.08 12.66 -27.84
CA SER A 50 -28.72 12.82 -29.15
C SER A 50 -30.24 12.79 -29.03
N LYS A 51 -30.91 13.80 -29.59
CA LYS A 51 -32.39 13.88 -29.62
C LYS A 51 -33.10 12.69 -30.28
N ILE A 52 -32.37 11.88 -31.06
CA ILE A 52 -32.92 10.75 -31.84
C ILE A 52 -32.52 9.40 -31.24
N HIS A 53 -31.34 9.31 -30.61
CA HIS A 53 -30.75 8.05 -30.16
C HIS A 53 -30.50 7.97 -28.64
N GLY A 54 -30.84 9.01 -27.88
CA GLY A 54 -30.46 9.13 -26.47
C GLY A 54 -28.96 9.36 -26.33
N TYR A 55 -28.39 8.92 -25.20
CA TYR A 55 -26.95 9.03 -24.96
C TYR A 55 -26.16 8.08 -25.87
N VAL A 56 -25.25 8.64 -26.67
CA VAL A 56 -24.38 7.88 -27.60
C VAL A 56 -22.92 8.29 -27.40
N PRO A 57 -21.94 7.38 -27.58
CA PRO A 57 -20.52 7.74 -27.58
C PRO A 57 -20.18 8.71 -28.73
N VAL A 58 -19.31 9.69 -28.48
CA VAL A 58 -18.83 10.63 -29.50
C VAL A 58 -17.30 10.68 -29.47
N PRO A 59 -16.59 10.42 -30.60
CA PRO A 59 -15.14 10.42 -30.62
C PRO A 59 -14.50 11.77 -30.25
N ASN A 60 -13.36 11.72 -29.55
CA ASN A 60 -12.54 12.80 -28.99
C ASN A 60 -13.25 13.77 -28.02
N PHE A 61 -14.55 13.61 -27.83
CA PHE A 61 -15.41 14.55 -27.12
C PHE A 61 -15.08 14.67 -25.63
N LEU A 62 -14.70 13.55 -24.99
CA LEU A 62 -14.28 13.55 -23.59
C LEU A 62 -12.97 14.34 -23.40
N ALA A 63 -11.97 14.10 -24.25
CA ALA A 63 -10.67 14.79 -24.18
C ALA A 63 -10.81 16.31 -24.41
N GLU A 64 -11.62 16.69 -25.39
CA GLU A 64 -11.97 18.09 -25.62
C GLU A 64 -12.69 18.73 -24.42
N THR A 65 -13.65 18.02 -23.81
CA THR A 65 -14.41 18.52 -22.66
C THR A 65 -13.50 18.73 -21.45
N LEU A 66 -12.61 17.78 -21.16
CA LEU A 66 -11.67 17.87 -20.05
C LEU A 66 -10.63 19.00 -20.24
N SER A 67 -10.14 19.22 -21.47
CA SER A 67 -9.19 20.31 -21.75
C SER A 67 -9.77 21.72 -21.54
N LYS A 68 -11.10 21.85 -21.61
CA LYS A 68 -11.84 23.11 -21.38
C LYS A 68 -12.17 23.34 -19.89
N GLN A 69 -11.97 22.35 -19.02
CA GLN A 69 -12.30 22.43 -17.59
C GLN A 69 -11.06 22.65 -16.71
N SER A 70 -10.98 23.80 -16.04
CA SER A 70 -9.82 24.18 -15.20
C SER A 70 -9.48 23.20 -14.07
N ARG A 71 -10.46 22.46 -13.55
CA ARG A 71 -10.25 21.42 -12.52
C ARG A 71 -9.48 20.19 -13.04
N PHE A 72 -9.52 19.95 -14.35
CA PHE A 72 -8.85 18.85 -15.02
C PHE A 72 -7.62 19.30 -15.83
N HIS A 73 -7.59 20.56 -16.28
CA HIS A 73 -6.53 21.12 -17.09
C HIS A 73 -6.08 22.53 -16.65
N ASP A 74 -4.86 22.64 -16.12
CA ASP A 74 -4.23 23.91 -15.73
C ASP A 74 -3.50 24.56 -16.93
N LEU A 75 -4.26 25.33 -17.71
CA LEU A 75 -3.79 26.11 -18.86
C LEU A 75 -2.71 27.15 -18.53
N GLN A 76 -2.62 27.62 -17.28
CA GLN A 76 -1.69 28.69 -16.90
C GLN A 76 -0.30 28.14 -16.59
N SER A 77 -0.22 26.98 -15.92
CA SER A 77 1.03 26.36 -15.48
C SER A 77 1.98 25.93 -16.60
N LEU A 78 1.45 25.51 -17.76
CA LEU A 78 2.25 25.07 -18.91
C LEU A 78 3.21 26.15 -19.41
N ASN A 79 2.86 27.43 -19.27
CA ASN A 79 3.74 28.54 -19.62
C ASN A 79 4.77 28.84 -18.53
N THR A 80 4.43 28.62 -17.25
CA THR A 80 5.25 29.03 -16.10
C THR A 80 6.33 28.01 -15.75
N VAL A 81 6.06 26.72 -15.89
CA VAL A 81 7.05 25.64 -15.63
C VAL A 81 8.20 25.72 -16.64
N PHE A 82 7.89 25.88 -17.93
CA PHE A 82 8.91 26.01 -18.99
C PHE A 82 9.48 27.43 -19.11
N GLY A 83 8.76 28.46 -18.64
CA GLY A 83 9.27 29.84 -18.56
C GLY A 83 10.49 30.01 -17.63
N ARG A 84 10.78 29.06 -16.75
CA ARG A 84 12.03 29.03 -15.97
C ARG A 84 13.21 28.43 -16.74
N LEU A 85 12.97 27.47 -17.64
CA LEU A 85 14.01 26.89 -18.50
C LEU A 85 14.38 27.84 -19.66
N SER A 86 13.40 28.59 -20.19
CA SER A 86 13.60 29.52 -21.31
C SER A 86 14.25 30.87 -20.93
N ARG A 87 14.82 31.00 -19.72
CA ARG A 87 15.56 32.21 -19.29
C ARG A 87 17.08 32.11 -19.47
N THR A 88 17.58 30.98 -19.95
CA THR A 88 18.99 30.77 -20.30
C THR A 88 19.13 30.22 -21.73
N ASN A 89 18.67 31.00 -22.72
CA ASN A 89 19.39 31.23 -23.99
C ASN A 89 18.57 32.18 -24.89
N SER A 90 19.29 32.99 -25.69
CA SER A 90 18.70 33.99 -26.58
C SER A 90 18.04 33.36 -27.81
N SER A 91 16.79 33.77 -28.06
CA SER A 91 16.10 33.80 -29.37
C SER A 91 16.70 32.94 -30.51
N VAL A 92 16.15 31.75 -30.71
CA VAL A 92 16.21 31.03 -32.00
C VAL A 92 14.78 30.71 -32.43
N ASN A 93 14.46 31.01 -33.69
CA ASN A 93 13.11 30.91 -34.24
C ASN A 93 12.90 29.50 -34.83
N LEU A 94 12.06 28.67 -34.20
CA LEU A 94 11.97 27.23 -34.46
C LEU A 94 10.90 26.87 -35.52
N ASP A 95 10.92 27.55 -36.66
CA ASP A 95 9.96 27.38 -37.78
C ASP A 95 10.61 26.82 -39.06
N SER A 96 11.85 26.34 -38.96
CA SER A 96 12.59 25.73 -40.07
C SER A 96 13.36 24.53 -39.53
N LEU A 97 12.97 23.32 -39.99
CA LEU A 97 13.70 22.04 -40.08
C LEU A 97 12.72 20.86 -40.00
N MET A 98 12.02 20.59 -41.10
CA MET A 98 11.17 19.40 -41.29
C MET A 98 11.20 19.00 -42.77
N GLU A 99 12.07 18.06 -43.15
CA GLU A 99 11.86 17.02 -44.17
C GLU A 99 13.14 16.19 -44.42
N PRO A 100 13.13 14.87 -44.15
CA PRO A 100 14.06 13.93 -44.77
C PRO A 100 13.42 13.39 -46.05
N SER A 101 14.01 13.72 -47.19
CA SER A 101 13.58 13.22 -48.49
C SER A 101 14.06 11.77 -48.71
N LEU A 102 13.16 10.89 -49.17
CA LEU A 102 13.55 9.65 -49.84
C LEU A 102 12.61 9.37 -51.01
N ASN A 103 13.09 9.63 -52.22
CA ASN A 103 12.34 9.38 -53.45
C ASN A 103 13.24 8.64 -54.46
N LYS A 104 12.83 7.44 -54.87
CA LYS A 104 13.39 6.75 -56.04
C LYS A 104 12.28 6.03 -56.81
N HIS A 105 11.93 6.65 -57.94
CA HIS A 105 11.34 6.11 -59.17
C HIS A 105 10.31 4.97 -59.11
N LEU A 106 9.14 5.20 -59.73
CA LEU A 106 8.84 4.65 -61.06
C LEU A 106 7.70 5.44 -61.75
N ASP A 107 7.59 5.29 -63.08
CA ASP A 107 6.92 6.21 -64.02
C ASP A 107 5.37 6.02 -64.19
N PRO A 108 4.65 6.93 -64.89
CA PRO A 108 3.19 7.12 -64.74
C PRO A 108 2.31 6.64 -65.93
N ALA A 109 1.03 7.07 -65.93
CA ALA A 109 -0.04 6.95 -66.97
C ALA A 109 -1.00 5.73 -66.83
N MET A 110 -2.31 5.77 -67.17
CA MET A 110 -3.23 6.84 -67.63
C MET A 110 -4.71 6.35 -67.57
N ASN A 111 -5.69 7.28 -67.46
CA ASN A 111 -7.13 7.21 -67.86
C ASN A 111 -8.07 6.12 -67.25
N GLY A 112 -9.38 6.38 -67.04
CA GLY A 112 -10.15 7.64 -67.08
C GLY A 112 -11.66 7.49 -67.38
N LEU A 113 -12.44 8.56 -67.12
CA LEU A 113 -13.75 8.93 -67.74
C LEU A 113 -15.03 8.16 -67.28
N SER A 114 -16.26 8.73 -67.25
CA SER A 114 -16.78 10.08 -67.65
C SER A 114 -18.24 10.38 -67.18
N HIS A 115 -18.55 11.67 -66.90
CA HIS A 115 -19.75 12.51 -67.22
C HIS A 115 -21.23 11.97 -67.05
N HIS A 116 -22.34 12.75 -66.97
CA HIS A 116 -22.75 14.09 -67.48
C HIS A 116 -23.82 14.84 -66.58
N THR A 117 -24.52 15.87 -67.08
CA THR A 117 -24.88 17.13 -66.33
C THR A 117 -26.23 17.83 -66.65
N ILE A 118 -27.05 18.19 -65.62
CA ILE A 118 -28.04 19.33 -65.40
C ILE A 118 -28.99 19.76 -66.59
N PRO A 119 -29.77 20.90 -66.63
CA PRO A 119 -30.35 21.89 -65.66
C PRO A 119 -31.93 22.01 -65.82
N PRO A 120 -32.68 23.15 -65.63
CA PRO A 120 -32.68 24.28 -64.65
C PRO A 120 -34.04 24.42 -63.87
N GLU A 121 -34.15 25.06 -62.69
CA GLU A 121 -34.12 26.50 -62.34
C GLU A 121 -34.21 26.66 -60.78
N LYS A 122 -34.22 27.81 -60.05
CA LYS A 122 -34.20 29.28 -60.33
C LYS A 122 -33.60 30.08 -59.13
N ALA A 123 -33.15 31.31 -59.41
CA ALA A 123 -33.05 32.51 -58.55
C ALA A 123 -32.69 32.44 -57.03
N THR A 124 -31.41 32.78 -56.71
CA THR A 124 -30.90 33.65 -55.60
C THR A 124 -31.34 33.40 -54.13
N ILE A 125 -30.46 33.42 -53.12
CA ILE A 125 -29.34 34.35 -52.88
C ILE A 125 -28.05 33.63 -52.41
N ASN A 126 -26.96 33.89 -53.12
CA ASN A 126 -25.51 33.88 -52.77
C ASN A 126 -24.97 32.99 -51.62
N GLY A 127 -24.14 32.00 -52.00
CA GLY A 127 -22.92 31.68 -51.23
C GLY A 127 -22.65 30.22 -50.87
N THR A 128 -22.48 29.32 -51.84
CA THR A 128 -22.06 27.92 -51.58
C THR A 128 -20.65 27.58 -52.09
N SER A 129 -19.93 26.86 -51.22
CA SER A 129 -18.91 25.84 -51.51
C SER A 129 -17.71 26.17 -52.41
N SER A 130 -16.53 26.28 -51.79
CA SER A 130 -15.46 25.29 -52.01
C SER A 130 -14.55 25.26 -50.77
N GLY A 131 -13.78 24.18 -50.60
CA GLY A 131 -12.98 23.98 -49.39
C GLY A 131 -11.83 24.99 -49.27
N ALA A 132 -11.91 25.88 -48.28
CA ALA A 132 -10.80 26.69 -47.81
C ALA A 132 -10.77 26.63 -46.28
N ARG A 133 -9.60 26.26 -45.73
CA ARG A 133 -9.32 26.18 -44.29
C ARG A 133 -9.82 27.42 -43.54
N LEU A 134 -10.64 27.24 -42.51
CA LEU A 134 -10.61 28.17 -41.37
C LEU A 134 -9.25 28.01 -40.68
N PRO A 135 -8.64 29.11 -40.19
CA PRO A 135 -7.25 29.10 -39.76
C PRO A 135 -7.05 28.24 -38.50
N PRO A 136 -6.24 27.18 -38.54
CA PRO A 136 -5.86 26.45 -37.34
C PRO A 136 -4.75 27.24 -36.66
N ASN A 137 -5.02 27.88 -35.50
CA ASN A 137 -4.04 28.11 -34.44
C ASN A 137 -4.62 28.88 -33.23
N THR A 138 -5.11 28.13 -32.25
CA THR A 138 -4.59 28.25 -30.87
C THR A 138 -4.36 26.81 -30.38
N PRO A 139 -3.12 26.37 -30.13
CA PRO A 139 -2.82 24.94 -30.06
C PRO A 139 -3.28 24.30 -28.76
N VAL A 140 -4.19 23.33 -28.85
CA VAL A 140 -4.47 22.38 -27.77
C VAL A 140 -3.22 21.49 -27.59
N ASN A 141 -2.58 21.59 -26.43
CA ASN A 141 -1.45 20.78 -25.96
C ASN A 141 -0.21 20.73 -26.88
N LYS A 142 0.79 21.58 -26.58
CA LYS A 142 2.14 21.48 -27.16
C LYS A 142 2.93 20.23 -26.72
N ILE A 143 2.49 19.53 -25.66
CA ILE A 143 3.18 18.36 -25.11
C ILE A 143 2.34 17.10 -25.32
N ARG A 144 2.92 16.15 -26.05
CA ARG A 144 2.34 14.83 -26.34
C ARG A 144 3.23 13.75 -25.73
N LEU A 145 2.63 12.84 -24.97
CA LEU A 145 3.34 11.71 -24.36
C LEU A 145 3.41 10.53 -25.34
N PRO A 146 4.48 9.71 -25.30
CA PRO A 146 4.50 8.45 -26.02
C PRO A 146 3.39 7.53 -25.50
N CYS A 147 2.68 6.86 -26.41
CA CYS A 147 1.71 5.83 -26.10
C CYS A 147 1.70 4.78 -27.21
N PHE A 148 1.69 3.52 -26.80
CA PHE A 148 1.46 2.38 -27.69
C PHE A 148 -0.04 2.07 -27.73
N SER A 149 -0.52 1.52 -28.84
CA SER A 149 -1.81 0.86 -28.91
C SER A 149 -1.64 -0.57 -29.45
N HIS A 150 -2.61 -1.43 -29.17
CA HIS A 150 -2.72 -2.82 -29.65
C HIS A 150 -2.70 -2.96 -31.18
N LEU A 151 -2.73 -1.87 -31.96
CA LEU A 151 -2.52 -1.88 -33.40
C LEU A 151 -1.02 -1.90 -33.73
N PRO A 152 -0.51 -2.94 -34.42
CA PRO A 152 0.92 -3.07 -34.69
C PRO A 152 1.46 -1.88 -35.49
N ASN A 153 2.68 -1.44 -35.12
CA ASN A 153 3.44 -0.32 -35.68
C ASN A 153 2.94 1.11 -35.36
N ASN A 154 1.93 1.31 -34.50
CA ASN A 154 1.46 2.65 -34.14
C ASN A 154 2.11 3.18 -32.85
N GLN A 155 3.41 3.53 -32.90
CA GLN A 155 4.03 4.39 -31.89
C GLN A 155 3.47 5.81 -32.03
N GLY A 156 2.45 6.13 -31.22
CA GLY A 156 1.79 7.43 -31.22
C GLY A 156 2.39 8.36 -30.17
N ARG A 157 2.41 9.66 -30.48
CA ARG A 157 2.49 10.72 -29.46
C ARG A 157 1.10 11.32 -29.29
N ILE A 158 0.43 11.00 -28.18
CA ILE A 158 -0.96 11.43 -27.88
C ILE A 158 -0.97 12.68 -26.99
N PRO A 159 -1.97 13.58 -27.13
CA PRO A 159 -2.07 14.76 -26.27
C PRO A 159 -2.08 14.41 -24.78
N SER A 160 -1.53 15.32 -23.95
CA SER A 160 -1.56 15.19 -22.50
C SER A 160 -2.16 16.43 -21.84
N LEU A 161 -2.95 16.20 -20.79
CA LEU A 161 -3.50 17.22 -19.91
C LEU A 161 -2.73 17.19 -18.58
N ILE A 162 -2.79 18.27 -17.80
CA ILE A 162 -2.15 18.35 -16.49
C ILE A 162 -3.11 18.98 -15.48
N THR A 163 -3.30 18.33 -14.34
CA THR A 163 -4.14 18.88 -13.27
C THR A 163 -3.51 20.12 -12.64
N PRO A 164 -4.31 20.97 -11.98
CA PRO A 164 -3.80 21.89 -10.95
C PRO A 164 -2.95 21.14 -9.89
N PRO A 165 -2.14 21.85 -9.09
CA PRO A 165 -1.45 21.25 -7.95
C PRO A 165 -2.45 20.69 -6.95
N SER A 166 -2.21 19.47 -6.46
CA SER A 166 -2.99 18.91 -5.35
C SER A 166 -2.50 19.46 -4.00
N LEU A 167 -3.31 19.25 -2.95
CA LEU A 167 -2.88 19.48 -1.55
C LEU A 167 -1.68 18.62 -1.14
N TYR A 168 -1.41 17.52 -1.85
CA TYR A 168 -0.28 16.63 -1.63
C TYR A 168 1.00 17.06 -2.38
N GLY A 169 1.01 18.26 -2.95
CA GLY A 169 2.20 18.85 -3.59
C GLY A 169 2.57 18.27 -4.96
N LYS A 170 1.82 17.29 -5.48
CA LYS A 170 2.03 16.72 -6.81
C LYS A 170 1.02 17.24 -7.83
N ARG A 171 1.43 17.23 -9.10
CA ARG A 171 0.57 17.38 -10.29
C ARG A 171 0.42 16.03 -10.98
N ILE A 172 -0.70 15.84 -11.67
CA ILE A 172 -0.96 14.64 -12.45
C ILE A 172 -0.97 15.05 -13.91
N ARG A 173 0.00 14.58 -14.69
CA ARG A 173 -0.05 14.65 -16.15
C ARG A 173 -0.71 13.36 -16.64
N TYR A 174 -1.71 13.48 -17.50
CA TYR A 174 -2.42 12.31 -17.99
C TYR A 174 -2.74 12.42 -19.48
N SER A 175 -2.80 11.27 -20.15
CA SER A 175 -3.20 11.16 -21.55
C SER A 175 -4.42 10.25 -21.67
N ILE A 176 -5.20 10.42 -22.74
CA ILE A 176 -6.42 9.64 -22.99
C ILE A 176 -6.18 8.83 -24.27
N LEU A 177 -6.06 7.51 -24.11
CA LEU A 177 -6.12 6.53 -25.19
C LEU A 177 -7.60 6.18 -25.39
N GLU A 178 -8.22 6.79 -26.39
CA GLU A 178 -9.62 6.54 -26.73
C GLU A 178 -9.75 5.33 -27.66
N TYR A 179 -10.70 4.44 -27.39
CA TYR A 179 -10.98 3.29 -28.23
C TYR A 179 -11.92 3.64 -29.37
N ASP A 180 -11.57 3.17 -30.57
CA ASP A 180 -12.51 3.04 -31.69
C ASP A 180 -12.86 1.55 -31.89
N PRO A 181 -14.16 1.20 -32.03
CA PRO A 181 -15.30 1.99 -31.58
C PRO A 181 -15.34 2.10 -30.04
N LEU A 182 -15.95 3.17 -29.54
CA LEU A 182 -16.35 3.28 -28.13
C LEU A 182 -17.54 2.36 -27.87
N LEU A 183 -17.51 1.63 -26.76
CA LEU A 183 -18.50 0.61 -26.44
C LEU A 183 -19.44 1.03 -25.29
N ASP A 184 -20.70 0.64 -25.41
CA ASP A 184 -21.52 0.40 -24.21
C ASP A 184 -21.01 -0.89 -23.54
N SER A 185 -20.84 -0.85 -22.23
CA SER A 185 -20.37 -1.98 -21.42
C SER A 185 -21.21 -3.26 -21.56
N CYS A 186 -22.50 -3.16 -21.92
CA CYS A 186 -23.33 -4.33 -22.19
C CYS A 186 -22.90 -5.13 -23.44
N ASN A 187 -22.13 -4.52 -24.34
CA ASN A 187 -21.59 -5.16 -25.55
C ASN A 187 -20.13 -5.63 -25.38
N MET A 188 -19.51 -5.44 -24.21
CA MET A 188 -18.12 -5.82 -23.98
C MET A 188 -17.96 -7.31 -23.70
N THR A 189 -16.86 -7.87 -24.21
CA THR A 189 -16.56 -9.29 -24.22
C THR A 189 -15.16 -9.58 -23.71
N MET A 190 -14.77 -10.86 -23.66
CA MET A 190 -13.41 -11.27 -23.30
C MET A 190 -12.33 -10.69 -24.24
N THR A 191 -12.64 -10.43 -25.52
CA THR A 191 -11.66 -9.84 -26.44
C THR A 191 -11.35 -8.39 -26.08
N ASP A 192 -12.32 -7.66 -25.55
CA ASP A 192 -12.16 -6.29 -25.06
C ASP A 192 -11.33 -6.25 -23.77
N TRP A 193 -11.52 -7.22 -22.87
CA TRP A 193 -10.63 -7.38 -21.71
C TRP A 193 -9.18 -7.66 -22.11
N VAL A 194 -8.97 -8.51 -23.14
CA VAL A 194 -7.64 -8.79 -23.70
C VAL A 194 -7.03 -7.55 -24.37
N ARG A 195 -7.82 -6.73 -25.04
CA ARG A 195 -7.40 -5.43 -25.59
C ARG A 195 -6.92 -4.48 -24.49
N ILE A 196 -7.70 -4.32 -23.42
CA ILE A 196 -7.33 -3.47 -22.27
C ILE A 196 -6.05 -3.98 -21.58
N ALA A 197 -5.96 -5.28 -21.31
CA ALA A 197 -4.77 -5.86 -20.68
C ALA A 197 -3.52 -5.71 -21.57
N THR A 198 -3.66 -5.82 -22.89
CA THR A 198 -2.58 -5.61 -23.86
C THR A 198 -2.16 -4.14 -23.95
N ASP A 199 -3.10 -3.19 -23.94
CA ASP A 199 -2.78 -1.76 -23.93
C ASP A 199 -2.13 -1.31 -22.61
N ILE A 200 -2.53 -1.89 -21.46
CA ILE A 200 -1.83 -1.68 -20.18
C ILE A 200 -0.40 -2.24 -20.26
N GLU A 201 -0.21 -3.45 -20.79
CA GLU A 201 1.12 -4.06 -20.90
C GLU A 201 2.06 -3.29 -21.84
N ALA A 202 1.58 -2.87 -23.00
CA ALA A 202 2.36 -2.11 -23.97
C ALA A 202 2.80 -0.73 -23.43
N ASN A 203 2.04 -0.16 -22.48
CA ASN A 203 2.33 1.15 -21.88
C ASN A 203 2.90 1.06 -20.46
N TYR A 204 3.19 -0.15 -19.95
CA TYR A 204 3.50 -0.39 -18.54
C TYR A 204 4.76 0.32 -18.04
N GLU A 205 5.75 0.53 -18.92
CA GLU A 205 7.00 1.22 -18.58
C GLU A 205 6.88 2.76 -18.72
N LEU A 206 5.91 3.26 -19.50
CA LEU A 206 5.75 4.69 -19.81
C LEU A 206 4.92 5.48 -18.79
N TYR A 207 3.98 4.83 -18.10
CA TYR A 207 3.05 5.48 -17.18
C TYR A 207 3.15 4.89 -15.77
N ASP A 208 2.90 5.71 -14.76
CA ASP A 208 3.09 5.36 -13.35
C ASP A 208 1.84 4.69 -12.76
N ALA A 209 0.66 4.98 -13.34
CA ALA A 209 -0.62 4.32 -13.04
C ALA A 209 -1.58 4.37 -14.24
N PHE A 210 -2.66 3.58 -14.16
CA PHE A 210 -3.67 3.42 -15.22
C PHE A 210 -5.08 3.70 -14.68
N ILE A 211 -5.91 4.33 -15.52
CA ILE A 211 -7.35 4.47 -15.31
C ILE A 211 -8.08 3.89 -16.51
N VAL A 212 -9.10 3.07 -16.28
CA VAL A 212 -9.96 2.55 -17.35
C VAL A 212 -11.35 3.14 -17.18
N LEU A 213 -11.79 3.93 -18.16
CA LEU A 213 -13.13 4.53 -18.20
C LEU A 213 -14.08 3.59 -18.93
N HIS A 214 -15.09 3.15 -18.20
CA HIS A 214 -15.91 1.99 -18.54
C HIS A 214 -17.39 2.25 -18.20
N GLY A 215 -18.31 1.61 -18.92
CA GLY A 215 -19.75 1.64 -18.57
C GLY A 215 -20.05 0.84 -17.30
N THR A 216 -21.07 1.23 -16.54
CA THR A 216 -21.29 0.66 -15.20
C THR A 216 -21.81 -0.77 -15.21
N ASP A 217 -22.53 -1.21 -16.24
CA ASP A 217 -23.28 -2.48 -16.21
C ASP A 217 -22.42 -3.74 -16.10
N THR A 218 -21.26 -3.78 -16.79
CA THR A 218 -20.33 -4.93 -16.73
C THR A 218 -19.01 -4.61 -16.03
N MET A 219 -18.91 -3.44 -15.39
CA MET A 219 -17.67 -2.93 -14.77
C MET A 219 -17.04 -3.91 -13.75
N ALA A 220 -17.87 -4.59 -12.95
CA ALA A 220 -17.43 -5.60 -11.98
C ALA A 220 -16.81 -6.84 -12.64
N TYR A 221 -17.31 -7.26 -13.81
CA TYR A 221 -16.72 -8.35 -14.60
C TYR A 221 -15.36 -7.93 -15.15
N THR A 222 -15.26 -6.75 -15.78
CA THR A 222 -13.98 -6.23 -16.30
C THR A 222 -12.94 -6.06 -15.19
N ALA A 223 -13.35 -5.55 -14.02
CA ALA A 223 -12.47 -5.41 -12.85
C ALA A 223 -12.00 -6.75 -12.29
N SER A 224 -12.87 -7.76 -12.30
CA SER A 224 -12.50 -9.11 -11.88
C SER A 224 -11.57 -9.79 -12.89
N ALA A 225 -11.89 -9.72 -14.20
CA ALA A 225 -11.09 -10.30 -15.27
C ALA A 225 -9.67 -9.71 -15.30
N LEU A 226 -9.55 -8.38 -15.36
CA LEU A 226 -8.25 -7.70 -15.35
C LEU A 226 -7.45 -8.01 -14.09
N SER A 227 -8.10 -8.22 -12.93
CA SER A 227 -7.40 -8.61 -11.71
C SER A 227 -6.67 -9.95 -11.81
N PHE A 228 -7.17 -10.92 -12.59
CA PHE A 228 -6.46 -12.18 -12.84
C PHE A 228 -5.45 -12.05 -13.99
N MET A 229 -5.84 -11.35 -15.06
CA MET A 229 -5.03 -11.18 -16.26
C MET A 229 -3.75 -10.39 -16.02
N LEU A 230 -3.77 -9.38 -15.13
CA LEU A 230 -2.62 -8.55 -14.79
C LEU A 230 -1.83 -9.20 -13.64
N GLU A 231 -0.95 -10.15 -13.99
CA GLU A 231 -0.09 -10.85 -13.03
C GLU A 231 1.15 -10.02 -12.67
N ASP A 232 1.59 -10.13 -11.40
CA ASP A 232 2.69 -9.37 -10.82
C ASP A 232 2.55 -7.84 -11.01
N LEU A 233 1.31 -7.36 -10.93
CA LEU A 233 0.97 -5.95 -10.98
C LEU A 233 1.62 -5.19 -9.82
N GLY A 234 2.40 -4.18 -10.16
CA GLY A 234 3.12 -3.28 -9.23
C GLY A 234 2.65 -1.81 -9.30
N LYS A 235 1.62 -1.52 -10.10
CA LYS A 235 1.10 -0.17 -10.38
C LYS A 235 -0.41 -0.12 -10.17
N THR A 236 -0.93 1.06 -9.84
CA THR A 236 -2.36 1.27 -9.60
C THR A 236 -3.15 1.20 -10.89
N VAL A 237 -4.19 0.36 -10.95
CA VAL A 237 -5.13 0.26 -12.08
C VAL A 237 -6.55 0.52 -11.57
N ILE A 238 -7.13 1.68 -11.88
CA ILE A 238 -8.46 2.06 -11.40
C ILE A 238 -9.49 2.02 -12.53
N ILE A 239 -10.51 1.20 -12.39
CA ILE A 239 -11.67 1.22 -13.27
C ILE A 239 -12.72 2.15 -12.66
N THR A 240 -13.28 3.05 -13.47
CA THR A 240 -14.33 3.98 -13.03
C THR A 240 -15.22 4.38 -14.21
N GLY A 241 -16.28 5.14 -13.92
CA GLY A 241 -17.28 5.58 -14.88
C GLY A 241 -18.26 6.52 -14.20
N SER A 242 -19.49 6.57 -14.70
CA SER A 242 -20.55 7.38 -14.09
C SER A 242 -21.95 6.85 -14.43
N GLN A 243 -22.94 7.24 -13.65
CA GLN A 243 -24.36 7.04 -13.95
C GLN A 243 -24.89 8.17 -14.85
N VAL A 244 -24.30 9.37 -14.78
CA VAL A 244 -24.67 10.53 -15.61
C VAL A 244 -23.43 11.04 -16.36
N PRO A 245 -23.52 11.41 -17.66
CA PRO A 245 -22.37 11.86 -18.43
C PRO A 245 -21.75 13.16 -17.91
N ILE A 246 -20.47 13.37 -18.19
CA ILE A 246 -19.71 14.55 -17.76
C ILE A 246 -20.23 15.88 -18.34
N THR A 247 -21.09 15.82 -19.38
CA THR A 247 -21.72 16.99 -20.02
C THR A 247 -22.88 17.58 -19.24
N GLU A 248 -23.59 16.76 -18.46
CA GLU A 248 -24.75 17.21 -17.72
C GLU A 248 -24.31 18.01 -16.50
N ILE A 249 -25.01 19.10 -16.18
CA ILE A 249 -24.59 20.04 -15.12
C ILE A 249 -24.48 19.35 -13.75
N ARG A 250 -25.36 18.38 -13.48
CA ARG A 250 -25.35 17.54 -12.27
C ARG A 250 -24.99 16.12 -12.67
N ASN A 251 -23.73 15.74 -12.45
CA ASN A 251 -23.23 14.40 -12.74
C ASN A 251 -22.29 13.89 -11.63
N ASP A 252 -22.09 12.58 -11.59
CA ASP A 252 -21.11 11.88 -10.73
C ASP A 252 -19.75 11.67 -11.43
N ALA A 253 -19.70 11.77 -12.76
CA ALA A 253 -18.48 11.67 -13.58
C ALA A 253 -17.34 12.58 -13.11
N ILE A 254 -17.69 13.81 -12.76
CA ILE A 254 -16.79 14.87 -12.29
C ILE A 254 -16.01 14.45 -11.04
N ASP A 255 -16.64 13.77 -10.09
CA ASP A 255 -16.01 13.36 -8.83
C ASP A 255 -15.41 11.96 -8.91
N ASN A 256 -16.04 11.04 -9.65
CA ASN A 256 -15.48 9.72 -9.94
C ASN A 256 -14.13 9.83 -10.68
N LEU A 257 -14.06 10.62 -11.76
CA LEU A 257 -12.82 10.79 -12.52
C LEU A 257 -11.74 11.55 -11.75
N LEU A 258 -12.09 12.63 -11.04
CA LEU A 258 -11.10 13.39 -10.27
C LEU A 258 -10.57 12.58 -9.07
N GLY A 259 -11.42 11.80 -8.40
CA GLY A 259 -11.01 10.89 -7.34
C GLY A 259 -10.10 9.77 -7.87
N ALA A 260 -10.44 9.15 -8.99
CA ALA A 260 -9.59 8.15 -9.64
C ALA A 260 -8.21 8.72 -10.04
N LEU A 261 -8.17 9.89 -10.68
CA LEU A 261 -6.92 10.60 -10.98
C LEU A 261 -6.12 10.89 -9.71
N THR A 262 -6.77 11.42 -8.68
CA THR A 262 -6.12 11.76 -7.41
C THR A 262 -5.52 10.52 -6.74
N ILE A 263 -6.24 9.40 -6.71
CA ILE A 263 -5.72 8.16 -6.11
C ILE A 263 -4.57 7.61 -6.95
N ALA A 264 -4.77 7.40 -8.25
CA ALA A 264 -3.78 6.82 -9.16
C ALA A 264 -2.48 7.66 -9.24
N GLY A 265 -2.60 8.98 -9.15
CA GLY A 265 -1.46 9.89 -9.23
C GLY A 265 -0.67 10.08 -7.92
N HIS A 266 -1.22 9.71 -6.76
CA HIS A 266 -0.58 9.95 -5.45
C HIS A 266 -0.23 8.67 -4.69
N PHE A 267 -0.95 7.57 -4.92
CA PHE A 267 -0.78 6.32 -4.18
C PHE A 267 -0.46 5.14 -5.10
N VAL A 268 0.51 4.32 -4.69
CA VAL A 268 0.81 3.02 -5.31
C VAL A 268 0.01 1.95 -4.57
N ILE A 269 -1.13 1.58 -5.14
CA ILE A 269 -2.00 0.49 -4.69
C ILE A 269 -1.94 -0.55 -5.81
N PRO A 270 -1.06 -1.57 -5.73
CA PRO A 270 -0.70 -2.42 -6.85
C PRO A 270 -1.75 -3.50 -7.13
N GLU A 271 -2.97 -3.05 -7.40
CA GLU A 271 -4.17 -3.86 -7.61
C GLU A 271 -5.03 -3.29 -8.75
N VAL A 272 -5.91 -4.13 -9.28
CA VAL A 272 -7.05 -3.68 -10.08
C VAL A 272 -8.19 -3.30 -9.13
N CYS A 273 -8.56 -2.03 -9.16
CA CYS A 273 -9.54 -1.45 -8.26
C CYS A 273 -10.77 -0.91 -9.03
N LEU A 274 -11.89 -0.75 -8.33
CA LEU A 274 -13.06 -0.03 -8.82
C LEU A 274 -13.29 1.21 -7.95
N TYR A 275 -13.33 2.42 -8.55
CA TYR A 275 -13.59 3.67 -7.83
C TYR A 275 -14.98 4.21 -8.15
N PHE A 276 -15.81 4.39 -7.12
CA PHE A 276 -17.14 4.98 -7.22
C PHE A 276 -17.59 5.57 -5.88
N SER A 277 -18.37 6.67 -5.90
CA SER A 277 -19.02 7.22 -4.70
C SER A 277 -18.07 7.42 -3.50
N ASN A 278 -16.91 8.04 -3.77
CA ASN A 278 -15.87 8.35 -2.79
C ASN A 278 -15.22 7.12 -2.09
N LYS A 279 -15.27 5.96 -2.74
CA LYS A 279 -14.64 4.71 -2.27
C LYS A 279 -13.85 4.03 -3.38
N LEU A 280 -12.68 3.50 -3.02
CA LEU A 280 -11.94 2.55 -3.84
C LEU A 280 -12.18 1.14 -3.27
N PHE A 281 -12.67 0.24 -4.12
CA PHE A 281 -12.86 -1.17 -3.80
C PHE A 281 -11.80 -2.01 -4.52
N ARG A 282 -11.43 -3.17 -3.96
CA ARG A 282 -10.74 -4.22 -4.72
C ARG A 282 -11.67 -4.67 -5.86
N GLY A 283 -11.20 -4.64 -7.09
CA GLY A 283 -12.02 -4.84 -8.29
C GLY A 283 -12.77 -6.18 -8.27
N ASN A 284 -12.04 -7.25 -7.98
CA ASN A 284 -12.56 -8.63 -7.88
C ASN A 284 -13.45 -8.91 -6.64
N ARG A 285 -13.74 -7.90 -5.79
CA ARG A 285 -14.69 -7.98 -4.67
C ARG A 285 -15.94 -7.10 -4.87
N SER A 286 -15.97 -6.31 -5.94
CA SER A 286 -17.05 -5.37 -6.21
C SER A 286 -18.19 -6.00 -7.02
N SER A 287 -19.41 -5.51 -6.78
CA SER A 287 -20.60 -5.82 -7.58
C SER A 287 -21.42 -4.55 -7.81
N LYS A 288 -22.19 -4.49 -8.91
CA LYS A 288 -23.17 -3.42 -9.12
C LYS A 288 -24.41 -3.69 -8.25
N MET A 289 -24.70 -2.78 -7.34
CA MET A 289 -25.67 -2.93 -6.26
C MET A 289 -26.94 -2.11 -6.47
N ASP A 290 -26.82 -0.99 -7.20
CA ASP A 290 -27.91 -0.10 -7.57
C ASP A 290 -27.79 0.30 -9.05
N ALA A 291 -28.93 0.49 -9.71
CA ALA A 291 -29.01 0.84 -11.12
C ALA A 291 -29.13 2.35 -11.36
N VAL A 292 -29.52 3.14 -10.35
CA VAL A 292 -29.90 4.56 -10.47
C VAL A 292 -29.11 5.45 -9.51
N ASP A 293 -28.85 5.00 -8.29
CA ASP A 293 -28.07 5.77 -7.31
C ASP A 293 -26.61 5.95 -7.78
N PHE A 294 -26.00 7.08 -7.42
CA PHE A 294 -24.56 7.31 -7.56
C PHE A 294 -23.75 6.36 -6.67
N LYS A 295 -24.33 5.84 -5.58
CA LYS A 295 -23.79 4.70 -4.82
C LYS A 295 -24.05 3.36 -5.55
N ALA A 296 -23.68 3.30 -6.83
CA ALA A 296 -23.97 2.19 -7.74
C ALA A 296 -23.26 0.87 -7.38
N PHE A 297 -22.11 0.94 -6.72
CA PHE A 297 -21.27 -0.22 -6.37
C PHE A 297 -21.04 -0.36 -4.87
N ASP A 298 -20.83 -1.59 -4.41
CA ASP A 298 -20.34 -1.90 -3.07
C ASP A 298 -19.43 -3.15 -3.11
N SER A 299 -18.72 -3.39 -2.02
CA SER A 299 -17.89 -4.59 -1.81
C SER A 299 -18.42 -5.35 -0.59
N PRO A 300 -19.28 -6.37 -0.76
CA PRO A 300 -20.07 -6.89 0.35
C PRO A 300 -19.28 -7.69 1.40
N ASN A 301 -18.20 -8.34 0.99
CA ASN A 301 -17.40 -9.27 1.81
C ASN A 301 -15.99 -8.74 2.14
N LEU A 302 -15.58 -7.59 1.60
CA LEU A 302 -14.30 -6.93 1.90
C LEU A 302 -14.53 -5.41 2.10
N PRO A 303 -13.94 -4.74 3.11
CA PRO A 303 -14.00 -3.27 3.20
C PRO A 303 -13.39 -2.57 1.98
N PRO A 304 -13.74 -1.30 1.71
CA PRO A 304 -13.07 -0.51 0.68
C PRO A 304 -11.61 -0.23 1.08
N LEU A 305 -10.70 -0.37 0.11
CA LEU A 305 -9.26 -0.11 0.24
C LEU A 305 -8.96 1.37 0.49
N VAL A 306 -9.79 2.28 -0.02
CA VAL A 306 -9.66 3.72 0.21
C VAL A 306 -11.02 4.36 0.46
N LYS A 307 -11.09 5.30 1.40
CA LYS A 307 -12.23 6.19 1.62
C LYS A 307 -11.78 7.63 1.37
N VAL A 308 -12.53 8.36 0.55
CA VAL A 308 -12.26 9.76 0.22
C VAL A 308 -13.23 10.64 1.02
N GLY A 309 -12.68 11.49 1.88
CA GLY A 309 -13.40 12.50 2.64
C GLY A 309 -12.63 13.81 2.64
N ILE A 310 -12.49 14.46 3.80
CA ILE A 310 -11.55 15.59 3.97
C ILE A 310 -10.11 15.09 3.76
N ASN A 311 -9.81 13.90 4.27
CA ASN A 311 -8.58 13.14 4.01
C ASN A 311 -8.85 12.01 3.02
N ILE A 312 -7.79 11.46 2.42
CA ILE A 312 -7.85 10.20 1.67
C ILE A 312 -7.27 9.10 2.55
N ASP A 313 -8.15 8.29 3.15
CA ASP A 313 -7.78 7.26 4.10
C ASP A 313 -7.59 5.93 3.36
N VAL A 314 -6.34 5.47 3.26
CA VAL A 314 -5.96 4.18 2.62
C VAL A 314 -5.78 3.10 3.68
N ASP A 315 -6.52 1.99 3.55
CA ASP A 315 -6.37 0.82 4.42
C ASP A 315 -5.23 -0.08 3.92
N TRP A 316 -4.00 0.30 4.27
CA TRP A 316 -2.80 -0.44 3.92
C TRP A 316 -2.73 -1.86 4.50
N SER A 317 -3.62 -2.23 5.43
CA SER A 317 -3.67 -3.60 5.97
C SER A 317 -4.40 -4.58 5.05
N GLU A 318 -5.31 -4.05 4.22
CA GLU A 318 -6.06 -4.83 3.23
C GLU A 318 -5.41 -4.82 1.84
N VAL A 319 -4.56 -3.82 1.53
CA VAL A 319 -3.85 -3.71 0.24
C VAL A 319 -2.84 -4.84 0.08
N ILE A 320 -3.02 -5.66 -0.95
CA ILE A 320 -2.08 -6.71 -1.35
C ILE A 320 -0.91 -6.07 -2.08
N ARG A 321 0.30 -6.58 -1.85
CA ARG A 321 1.51 -6.21 -2.58
C ARG A 321 2.20 -7.48 -3.10
N PRO A 322 2.78 -7.47 -4.32
CA PRO A 322 3.62 -8.57 -4.77
C PRO A 322 4.75 -8.85 -3.79
N THR A 323 4.90 -10.12 -3.40
CA THR A 323 5.97 -10.59 -2.50
C THR A 323 7.14 -11.25 -3.26
N SER A 324 6.97 -11.45 -4.57
CA SER A 324 7.93 -12.00 -5.53
C SER A 324 8.53 -10.90 -6.41
N LEU A 325 9.83 -11.02 -6.72
CA LEU A 325 10.53 -10.18 -7.70
C LEU A 325 10.30 -10.70 -9.13
N SER A 326 9.04 -10.77 -9.54
CA SER A 326 8.62 -11.19 -10.87
C SER A 326 8.40 -9.99 -11.79
N ARG A 327 8.55 -10.18 -13.12
CA ARG A 327 8.17 -9.16 -14.10
C ARG A 327 6.66 -9.22 -14.32
N PHE A 328 5.99 -8.08 -14.18
CA PHE A 328 4.60 -7.88 -14.59
C PHE A 328 4.32 -8.46 -15.99
N ARG A 329 3.16 -9.12 -16.14
CA ARG A 329 2.72 -9.73 -17.40
C ARG A 329 1.19 -9.68 -17.54
N ALA A 330 0.71 -9.41 -18.75
CA ALA A 330 -0.70 -9.59 -19.11
C ALA A 330 -0.95 -10.98 -19.71
N HIS A 331 -1.78 -11.78 -19.05
CA HIS A 331 -2.33 -13.02 -19.61
C HIS A 331 -3.51 -12.72 -20.53
N LYS A 332 -3.46 -13.26 -21.74
CA LYS A 332 -4.34 -12.89 -22.87
C LYS A 332 -5.25 -14.04 -23.32
N SER A 333 -5.26 -15.14 -22.57
CA SER A 333 -6.10 -16.31 -22.83
C SER A 333 -7.22 -16.38 -21.80
N MET A 334 -8.46 -16.42 -22.28
CA MET A 334 -9.69 -16.52 -21.48
C MET A 334 -10.61 -17.52 -22.19
N ASN A 335 -11.20 -18.45 -21.46
CA ASN A 335 -12.07 -19.47 -22.05
C ASN A 335 -13.53 -18.97 -22.12
N PRO A 336 -14.14 -18.89 -23.32
CA PRO A 336 -15.50 -18.40 -23.50
C PRO A 336 -16.58 -19.43 -23.10
N HIS A 337 -16.22 -20.69 -22.88
CA HIS A 337 -17.17 -21.77 -22.59
C HIS A 337 -17.56 -21.84 -21.10
N VAL A 338 -17.79 -20.68 -20.49
CA VAL A 338 -18.26 -20.52 -19.12
C VAL A 338 -19.62 -19.83 -19.06
N ALA A 339 -20.42 -20.14 -18.04
CA ALA A 339 -21.71 -19.49 -17.82
C ALA A 339 -22.06 -19.34 -16.32
N SER A 340 -23.02 -18.48 -15.98
CA SER A 340 -23.68 -18.49 -14.66
C SER A 340 -25.07 -19.13 -14.77
N LEU A 341 -25.40 -20.02 -13.83
CA LEU A 341 -26.72 -20.63 -13.66
C LEU A 341 -27.26 -20.30 -12.29
N ARG A 342 -28.31 -19.48 -12.24
CA ARG A 342 -29.01 -19.14 -11.00
C ARG A 342 -30.13 -20.13 -10.71
N LEU A 343 -30.07 -20.80 -9.57
CA LEU A 343 -31.14 -21.68 -9.11
C LEU A 343 -32.38 -20.87 -8.69
N PHE A 344 -33.57 -21.37 -9.05
CA PHE A 344 -34.85 -20.86 -8.56
C PHE A 344 -35.78 -22.04 -8.20
N PRO A 345 -36.72 -21.87 -7.25
CA PRO A 345 -37.64 -22.94 -6.87
C PRO A 345 -38.46 -23.40 -8.09
N GLY A 346 -38.38 -24.69 -8.42
CA GLY A 346 -39.07 -25.27 -9.58
C GLY A 346 -38.22 -25.47 -10.83
N ILE A 347 -36.93 -25.10 -10.84
CA ILE A 347 -36.02 -25.47 -11.93
C ILE A 347 -36.02 -27.01 -12.15
N THR A 348 -36.04 -27.44 -13.41
CA THR A 348 -36.17 -28.86 -13.79
C THR A 348 -34.81 -29.51 -14.05
N GLU A 349 -34.74 -30.83 -13.89
CA GLU A 349 -33.54 -31.62 -14.24
C GLU A 349 -33.19 -31.46 -15.72
N THR A 350 -34.20 -31.44 -16.60
CA THR A 350 -34.01 -31.23 -18.04
C THR A 350 -33.37 -29.88 -18.35
N THR A 351 -33.75 -28.81 -17.65
CA THR A 351 -33.11 -27.48 -17.80
C THR A 351 -31.65 -27.52 -17.37
N ILE A 352 -31.34 -28.10 -16.21
CA ILE A 352 -29.94 -28.22 -15.72
C ILE A 352 -29.11 -29.08 -16.67
N ARG A 353 -29.61 -30.25 -17.05
CA ARG A 353 -28.94 -31.18 -17.98
C ARG A 353 -28.63 -30.51 -19.32
N THR A 354 -29.60 -29.79 -19.90
CA THR A 354 -29.44 -29.05 -21.17
C THR A 354 -28.45 -27.90 -21.02
N PHE A 355 -28.49 -27.14 -19.91
CA PHE A 355 -27.55 -26.05 -19.67
C PHE A 355 -26.09 -26.53 -19.55
N LEU A 356 -25.88 -27.75 -19.04
CA LEU A 356 -24.56 -28.35 -18.82
C LEU A 356 -24.06 -29.22 -19.99
N THR A 357 -24.71 -29.20 -21.16
CA THR A 357 -24.20 -29.91 -22.35
C THR A 357 -22.98 -29.21 -22.95
N PRO A 358 -22.11 -29.92 -23.69
CA PRO A 358 -21.08 -29.30 -24.51
C PRO A 358 -21.68 -28.20 -25.43
N PRO A 359 -20.98 -27.08 -25.65
CA PRO A 359 -19.55 -26.89 -25.40
C PRO A 359 -19.18 -26.39 -23.99
N ILE A 360 -20.11 -26.24 -23.05
CA ILE A 360 -19.83 -25.69 -21.70
C ILE A 360 -18.77 -26.51 -20.94
N GLN A 361 -17.77 -25.81 -20.40
CA GLN A 361 -16.65 -26.36 -19.62
C GLN A 361 -16.61 -25.87 -18.17
N GLY A 362 -17.19 -24.70 -17.88
CA GLY A 362 -17.29 -24.18 -16.52
C GLY A 362 -18.64 -23.52 -16.23
N VAL A 363 -19.16 -23.68 -15.00
CA VAL A 363 -20.39 -23.00 -14.57
C VAL A 363 -20.24 -22.43 -13.16
N VAL A 364 -20.62 -21.17 -12.98
CA VAL A 364 -20.94 -20.61 -11.66
C VAL A 364 -22.39 -20.95 -11.35
N LEU A 365 -22.63 -21.71 -10.29
CA LEU A 365 -23.94 -22.11 -9.82
C LEU A 365 -24.33 -21.19 -8.65
N GLU A 366 -25.27 -20.26 -8.86
CA GLU A 366 -25.76 -19.40 -7.78
C GLU A 366 -26.85 -20.12 -6.98
N THR A 367 -26.57 -20.49 -5.74
CA THR A 367 -27.43 -21.29 -4.85
C THR A 367 -27.96 -20.49 -3.64
N TYR A 368 -28.83 -21.08 -2.82
CA TYR A 368 -29.55 -20.35 -1.76
C TYR A 368 -28.76 -20.24 -0.46
N GLY A 369 -28.84 -19.09 0.21
CA GLY A 369 -28.35 -18.94 1.59
C GLY A 369 -26.86 -19.25 1.71
N ALA A 370 -26.49 -20.14 2.62
CA ALA A 370 -25.10 -20.55 2.85
C ALA A 370 -24.53 -21.55 1.80
N GLY A 371 -25.06 -21.57 0.57
CA GLY A 371 -24.59 -22.45 -0.50
C GLY A 371 -25.45 -23.69 -0.78
N ASN A 372 -26.76 -23.63 -0.52
CA ASN A 372 -27.65 -24.79 -0.46
C ASN A 372 -28.43 -25.04 -1.75
N ALA A 373 -28.55 -26.32 -2.16
CA ALA A 373 -29.49 -26.79 -3.17
C ALA A 373 -30.48 -27.83 -2.60
N PRO A 374 -31.62 -28.13 -3.28
CA PRO A 374 -32.61 -29.07 -2.79
C PRO A 374 -32.08 -30.52 -2.71
N SER A 375 -31.77 -31.00 -1.49
CA SER A 375 -31.23 -32.35 -1.25
C SER A 375 -32.23 -33.49 -1.52
N THR A 376 -33.53 -33.20 -1.50
CA THR A 376 -34.60 -34.16 -1.82
C THR A 376 -34.75 -34.43 -3.32
N ARG A 377 -34.08 -33.65 -4.17
CA ARG A 377 -34.11 -33.76 -5.64
C ARG A 377 -32.83 -34.45 -6.15
N SER A 378 -32.78 -35.77 -5.96
CA SER A 378 -31.66 -36.61 -6.40
C SER A 378 -31.40 -36.53 -7.91
N ASP A 379 -32.43 -36.24 -8.71
CA ASP A 379 -32.37 -35.98 -10.14
C ASP A 379 -31.52 -34.76 -10.49
N LEU A 380 -31.69 -33.64 -9.78
CA LEU A 380 -30.89 -32.42 -9.98
C LEU A 380 -29.42 -32.66 -9.59
N ILE A 381 -29.20 -33.36 -8.47
CA ILE A 381 -27.84 -33.69 -7.98
C ILE A 381 -27.14 -34.67 -8.93
N ALA A 382 -27.86 -35.63 -9.51
CA ALA A 382 -27.33 -36.56 -10.51
C ALA A 382 -26.91 -35.82 -11.80
N ALA A 383 -27.72 -34.88 -12.29
CA ALA A 383 -27.37 -34.08 -13.47
C ALA A 383 -26.12 -33.20 -13.24
N LEU A 384 -25.97 -32.60 -12.05
CA LEU A 384 -24.76 -31.87 -11.65
C LEU A 384 -23.55 -32.81 -11.56
N LYS A 385 -23.69 -33.97 -10.91
CA LYS A 385 -22.63 -34.97 -10.80
C LYS A 385 -22.16 -35.46 -12.17
N GLU A 386 -23.09 -35.77 -13.08
CA GLU A 386 -22.75 -36.22 -14.43
C GLU A 386 -21.93 -35.16 -15.18
N ALA A 387 -22.28 -33.87 -15.05
CA ALA A 387 -21.48 -32.79 -15.63
C ALA A 387 -20.08 -32.70 -15.01
N CYS A 388 -19.96 -32.81 -13.69
CA CYS A 388 -18.67 -32.87 -12.99
C CYS A 388 -17.82 -34.08 -13.43
N ASP A 389 -18.45 -35.24 -13.64
CA ASP A 389 -17.79 -36.47 -14.10
C ASP A 389 -17.36 -36.37 -15.58
N ARG A 390 -18.12 -35.63 -16.42
CA ARG A 390 -17.69 -35.23 -17.78
C ARG A 390 -16.54 -34.22 -17.82
N GLY A 391 -16.11 -33.70 -16.67
CA GLY A 391 -15.01 -32.73 -16.54
C GLY A 391 -15.44 -31.26 -16.47
N VAL A 392 -16.74 -30.96 -16.45
CA VAL A 392 -17.22 -29.58 -16.23
C VAL A 392 -16.83 -29.13 -14.82
N VAL A 393 -16.34 -27.89 -14.68
CA VAL A 393 -16.00 -27.29 -13.39
C VAL A 393 -17.18 -26.44 -12.90
N ILE A 394 -17.91 -26.94 -11.89
CA ILE A 394 -19.06 -26.23 -11.32
C ILE A 394 -18.67 -25.61 -9.98
N VAL A 395 -18.80 -24.28 -9.88
CA VAL A 395 -18.43 -23.45 -8.72
C VAL A 395 -19.69 -22.95 -8.04
N ASN A 396 -19.90 -23.32 -6.77
CA ASN A 396 -21.05 -22.87 -5.99
C ASN A 396 -20.81 -21.48 -5.40
N CYS A 397 -21.58 -20.48 -5.85
CA CYS A 397 -21.65 -19.15 -5.24
C CYS A 397 -23.01 -18.97 -4.56
N THR A 398 -23.08 -18.10 -3.54
CA THR A 398 -24.36 -17.75 -2.93
C THR A 398 -25.08 -16.64 -3.71
N GLN A 399 -26.42 -16.73 -3.80
CA GLN A 399 -27.28 -15.62 -4.25
C GLN A 399 -27.38 -14.49 -3.24
N CYS A 400 -26.93 -14.69 -2.00
CA CYS A 400 -26.93 -13.68 -0.96
C CYS A 400 -25.84 -12.64 -1.24
N LYS A 401 -26.21 -11.35 -1.21
CA LYS A 401 -25.29 -10.23 -1.43
C LYS A 401 -24.05 -10.27 -0.52
N ARG A 402 -24.17 -10.77 0.71
CA ARG A 402 -23.09 -10.90 1.70
C ARG A 402 -23.15 -12.27 2.35
N GLY A 403 -21.99 -12.84 2.67
CA GLY A 403 -21.86 -14.17 3.28
C GLY A 403 -20.93 -15.06 2.47
N LEU A 404 -20.88 -16.33 2.86
CA LEU A 404 -19.99 -17.33 2.27
C LEU A 404 -20.69 -18.70 2.15
N VAL A 405 -20.25 -19.50 1.19
CA VAL A 405 -20.69 -20.88 0.98
C VAL A 405 -20.05 -21.82 2.00
N THR A 406 -20.85 -22.59 2.73
CA THR A 406 -20.41 -23.58 3.74
C THR A 406 -20.90 -24.99 3.41
N ASP A 407 -20.11 -26.00 3.78
CA ASP A 407 -20.50 -27.40 3.78
C ASP A 407 -21.20 -27.84 5.10
N ALA A 408 -21.36 -26.91 6.05
CA ALA A 408 -21.91 -27.13 7.39
C ALA A 408 -23.38 -27.65 7.37
N TYR A 409 -24.10 -27.45 6.27
CA TYR A 409 -25.45 -27.97 6.06
C TYR A 409 -25.42 -29.19 5.15
N GLN A 410 -26.28 -30.18 5.44
CA GLN A 410 -26.45 -31.38 4.61
C GLN A 410 -26.69 -31.06 3.13
N THR A 411 -27.46 -30.01 2.84
CA THR A 411 -27.75 -29.48 1.50
C THR A 411 -26.55 -28.89 0.76
N GLY A 412 -25.55 -28.36 1.48
CA GLY A 412 -24.26 -27.94 0.90
C GLY A 412 -23.33 -29.12 0.67
N LYS A 413 -23.26 -30.05 1.64
CA LYS A 413 -22.43 -31.26 1.55
C LYS A 413 -22.83 -32.20 0.40
N VAL A 414 -24.12 -32.24 0.04
CA VAL A 414 -24.61 -33.00 -1.12
C VAL A 414 -24.06 -32.44 -2.45
N LEU A 415 -23.92 -31.12 -2.61
CA LEU A 415 -23.29 -30.52 -3.79
C LEU A 415 -21.79 -30.84 -3.84
N TYR A 416 -21.10 -30.74 -2.71
CA TYR A 416 -19.67 -31.08 -2.61
C TYR A 416 -19.40 -32.53 -3.02
N ASN A 417 -20.22 -33.47 -2.52
CA ASN A 417 -20.15 -34.89 -2.89
C ASN A 417 -20.48 -35.15 -4.38
N ALA A 418 -21.18 -34.24 -5.05
CA ALA A 418 -21.42 -34.27 -6.49
C ALA A 418 -20.28 -33.66 -7.33
N GLY A 419 -19.17 -33.25 -6.69
CA GLY A 419 -18.02 -32.64 -7.36
C GLY A 419 -18.12 -31.13 -7.59
N VAL A 420 -19.15 -30.47 -7.04
CA VAL A 420 -19.30 -29.01 -7.09
C VAL A 420 -18.39 -28.37 -6.03
N ILE A 421 -17.53 -27.44 -6.43
CA ILE A 421 -16.56 -26.81 -5.52
C ILE A 421 -17.12 -25.52 -4.89
N PRO A 422 -16.78 -25.20 -3.64
CA PRO A 422 -17.24 -23.97 -3.00
C PRO A 422 -16.51 -22.74 -3.56
N GLY A 423 -17.27 -21.72 -3.96
CA GLY A 423 -16.76 -20.39 -4.31
C GLY A 423 -16.47 -19.49 -3.09
N ASN A 424 -16.61 -20.03 -1.87
CA ASN A 424 -16.48 -19.31 -0.60
C ASN A 424 -17.31 -18.01 -0.59
N ASP A 425 -16.66 -16.85 -0.53
CA ASP A 425 -17.25 -15.52 -0.44
C ASP A 425 -16.94 -14.64 -1.66
N MET A 426 -16.57 -15.26 -2.81
CA MET A 426 -16.44 -14.59 -4.11
C MET A 426 -17.79 -14.07 -4.60
N THR A 427 -17.77 -12.94 -5.30
CA THR A 427 -18.92 -12.48 -6.10
C THR A 427 -19.11 -13.38 -7.34
N PRO A 428 -20.34 -13.56 -7.86
CA PRO A 428 -20.56 -14.33 -9.09
C PRO A 428 -19.76 -13.81 -10.29
N GLU A 429 -19.60 -12.48 -10.41
CA GLU A 429 -18.80 -11.83 -11.46
C GLU A 429 -17.32 -12.24 -11.37
N CYS A 430 -16.78 -12.31 -10.15
CA CYS A 430 -15.42 -12.77 -9.91
C CYS A 430 -15.26 -14.27 -10.15
N ALA A 431 -16.18 -15.09 -9.63
CA ALA A 431 -16.12 -16.54 -9.81
C ALA A 431 -16.16 -16.93 -11.30
N LEU A 432 -16.96 -16.24 -12.12
CA LEU A 432 -17.07 -16.49 -13.55
C LEU A 432 -15.79 -16.12 -14.30
N THR A 433 -15.22 -14.97 -13.99
CA THR A 433 -13.99 -14.47 -14.64
C THR A 433 -12.75 -15.25 -14.20
N LYS A 434 -12.65 -15.63 -12.92
CA LYS A 434 -11.61 -16.55 -12.42
C LYS A 434 -11.69 -17.92 -13.10
N LEU A 435 -12.91 -18.45 -13.26
CA LEU A 435 -13.13 -19.73 -13.93
C LEU A 435 -12.76 -19.68 -15.42
N SER A 436 -13.14 -18.61 -16.12
CA SER A 436 -12.74 -18.36 -17.51
C SER A 436 -11.22 -18.22 -17.67
N TYR A 437 -10.56 -17.51 -16.74
CA TYR A 437 -9.11 -17.37 -16.70
C TYR A 437 -8.42 -18.71 -16.52
N LEU A 438 -8.78 -19.50 -15.51
CA LEU A 438 -8.14 -20.79 -15.24
C LEU A 438 -8.38 -21.82 -16.35
N LEU A 439 -9.59 -21.87 -16.93
CA LEU A 439 -9.90 -22.71 -18.09
C LEU A 439 -9.27 -22.19 -19.40
N GLY A 440 -8.76 -20.96 -19.42
CA GLY A 440 -8.01 -20.38 -20.54
C GLY A 440 -6.53 -20.78 -20.56
N HIS A 441 -6.06 -21.42 -19.50
CA HIS A 441 -4.70 -21.96 -19.39
C HIS A 441 -4.74 -23.49 -19.50
N ASP A 442 -3.70 -24.11 -20.07
CA ASP A 442 -3.58 -25.56 -20.27
C ASP A 442 -3.32 -26.32 -18.95
N LEU A 443 -4.25 -26.19 -18.00
CA LEU A 443 -4.18 -26.75 -16.66
C LEU A 443 -5.09 -27.98 -16.53
N PRO A 444 -4.68 -29.04 -15.81
CA PRO A 444 -5.54 -30.17 -15.52
C PRO A 444 -6.81 -29.74 -14.74
N ILE A 445 -7.96 -30.31 -15.08
CA ILE A 445 -9.25 -30.04 -14.39
C ILE A 445 -9.15 -30.17 -12.86
N PRO A 446 -8.44 -31.15 -12.26
CA PRO A 446 -8.24 -31.21 -10.80
C PRO A 446 -7.51 -29.98 -10.25
N THR A 447 -6.48 -29.49 -10.95
CA THR A 447 -5.72 -28.29 -10.59
C THR A 447 -6.58 -27.04 -10.70
N ILE A 448 -7.43 -26.93 -11.73
CA ILE A 448 -8.39 -25.82 -11.86
C ILE A 448 -9.40 -25.83 -10.69
N ARG A 449 -9.91 -27.00 -10.32
CA ARG A 449 -10.81 -27.16 -9.16
C ARG A 449 -10.14 -26.73 -7.84
N GLU A 450 -8.86 -27.03 -7.66
CA GLU A 450 -8.07 -26.59 -6.51
C GLU A 450 -7.78 -25.08 -6.54
N MET A 451 -7.37 -24.52 -7.69
CA MET A 451 -7.06 -23.09 -7.82
C MET A 451 -8.30 -22.20 -7.67
N MET A 452 -9.49 -22.70 -8.01
CA MET A 452 -10.75 -21.97 -7.76
C MET A 452 -11.01 -21.74 -6.26
N THR A 453 -10.59 -22.64 -5.36
CA THR A 453 -10.79 -22.49 -3.90
C THR A 453 -9.67 -21.71 -3.20
N LYS A 454 -8.50 -21.53 -3.85
CA LYS A 454 -7.36 -20.74 -3.35
C LYS A 454 -7.49 -19.26 -3.70
N ASN A 455 -7.14 -18.38 -2.77
CA ASN A 455 -7.04 -16.94 -3.02
C ASN A 455 -5.85 -16.62 -3.94
N LEU A 456 -6.11 -16.07 -5.13
CA LEU A 456 -5.07 -15.78 -6.13
C LEU A 456 -4.73 -14.28 -6.24
N ARG A 457 -5.71 -13.41 -5.96
CA ARG A 457 -5.68 -11.95 -6.22
C ARG A 457 -6.48 -11.13 -5.19
N GLY A 458 -6.77 -11.70 -4.01
CA GLY A 458 -7.55 -11.06 -2.94
C GLY A 458 -9.06 -11.27 -3.04
N GLU A 459 -9.52 -12.13 -3.95
CA GLU A 459 -10.92 -12.31 -4.33
C GLU A 459 -11.76 -13.15 -3.36
N LEU A 460 -11.09 -13.97 -2.54
CA LEU A 460 -11.75 -14.85 -1.58
C LEU A 460 -11.02 -14.88 -0.25
N THR A 461 -11.79 -15.03 0.81
CA THR A 461 -11.32 -15.10 2.19
C THR A 461 -11.08 -16.57 2.54
N VAL A 462 -9.82 -16.95 2.69
CA VAL A 462 -9.47 -18.31 3.14
C VAL A 462 -9.86 -18.45 4.61
N ILE A 463 -10.86 -19.27 4.88
CA ILE A 463 -11.33 -19.54 6.25
C ILE A 463 -10.28 -20.40 6.96
N GLN A 464 -9.38 -19.76 7.71
CA GLN A 464 -8.67 -20.46 8.77
C GLN A 464 -9.71 -20.93 9.81
N PRO A 465 -9.65 -22.18 10.29
CA PRO A 465 -10.63 -22.71 11.24
C PRO A 465 -10.52 -21.98 12.58
N ARG A 466 -11.37 -20.96 12.77
CA ARG A 466 -11.50 -20.22 14.03
C ARG A 466 -12.41 -20.97 14.99
N THR A 467 -12.01 -20.95 16.26
CA THR A 467 -12.81 -21.46 17.37
C THR A 467 -14.20 -20.79 17.40
N ARG A 468 -15.24 -21.58 17.71
CA ARG A 468 -16.65 -21.10 17.72
C ARG A 468 -16.90 -19.90 18.65
N PHE A 469 -16.00 -19.68 19.61
CA PHE A 469 -15.89 -18.44 20.36
C PHE A 469 -14.54 -17.80 20.06
N SER A 470 -14.55 -16.51 19.74
CA SER A 470 -13.35 -15.68 19.70
C SER A 470 -13.58 -14.45 20.57
N TYR A 471 -13.09 -14.48 21.81
CA TYR A 471 -12.88 -13.26 22.55
C TYR A 471 -11.72 -12.51 21.87
N ILE A 472 -11.97 -11.34 21.29
CA ILE A 472 -10.89 -10.53 20.69
C ILE A 472 -10.13 -9.83 21.82
N ASN A 473 -9.34 -10.61 22.56
CA ASN A 473 -8.22 -10.08 23.30
C ASN A 473 -6.98 -10.34 22.45
N ARG A 474 -6.43 -9.31 21.80
CA ARG A 474 -5.25 -9.45 20.89
C ARG A 474 -4.04 -10.06 21.61
N THR A 475 -3.99 -9.89 22.93
CA THR A 475 -3.10 -10.54 23.88
C THR A 475 -3.14 -12.07 23.82
N HIS A 476 -4.28 -12.70 23.58
CA HIS A 476 -4.43 -14.15 23.76
C HIS A 476 -3.82 -14.97 22.62
N ALA A 477 -3.89 -14.48 21.38
CA ALA A 477 -3.18 -15.09 20.25
C ALA A 477 -1.66 -14.93 20.39
N LEU A 478 -1.19 -13.77 20.87
CA LEU A 478 0.20 -13.53 21.18
C LEU A 478 0.69 -14.42 22.35
N LEU A 479 -0.11 -14.56 23.42
CA LEU A 479 0.18 -15.46 24.54
C LEU A 479 0.28 -16.92 24.08
N GLN A 480 -0.67 -17.42 23.28
CA GLN A 480 -0.61 -18.79 22.78
C GLN A 480 0.60 -19.05 21.86
N LEU A 481 1.03 -18.03 21.10
CA LEU A 481 2.25 -18.13 20.29
C LEU A 481 3.53 -18.10 21.16
N LEU A 482 3.57 -17.22 22.17
CA LEU A 482 4.66 -17.13 23.14
C LEU A 482 4.77 -18.41 24.00
N LEU A 483 3.64 -18.98 24.44
CA LEU A 483 3.58 -20.25 25.15
C LEU A 483 4.09 -21.42 24.29
N ARG A 484 3.77 -21.45 22.99
CA ARG A 484 4.33 -22.43 22.05
C ARG A 484 5.82 -22.24 21.78
N ALA A 485 6.30 -21.00 21.72
CA ALA A 485 7.73 -20.70 21.60
C ALA A 485 8.51 -21.06 22.89
N ALA A 486 7.89 -20.88 24.05
CA ALA A 486 8.43 -21.29 25.34
C ALA A 486 8.45 -22.82 25.50
N SER A 487 7.37 -23.52 25.17
CA SER A 487 7.28 -24.99 25.27
C SER A 487 8.27 -25.70 24.34
N ASN A 488 8.58 -25.10 23.19
CA ASN A 488 9.55 -25.63 22.21
C ASN A 488 10.99 -25.18 22.50
N GLY A 489 11.26 -24.56 23.65
CA GLY A 489 12.60 -24.23 24.09
C GLY A 489 13.24 -22.96 23.50
N MET A 490 12.54 -22.21 22.63
CA MET A 490 13.08 -21.01 21.98
C MET A 490 13.13 -19.77 22.89
N LEU A 491 12.48 -19.80 24.06
CA LEU A 491 12.50 -18.72 25.07
C LEU A 491 13.18 -19.15 26.38
N THR A 492 14.14 -20.08 26.31
CA THR A 492 14.65 -20.85 27.48
C THR A 492 15.39 -20.07 28.56
N ASN A 493 15.65 -18.77 28.41
CA ASN A 493 16.37 -17.98 29.43
C ASN A 493 15.90 -16.52 29.56
N THR A 494 14.59 -16.32 29.79
CA THR A 494 14.07 -15.09 30.44
C THR A 494 13.10 -15.41 31.60
N PRO A 495 13.62 -15.90 32.76
CA PRO A 495 12.78 -16.29 33.91
C PRO A 495 11.84 -15.18 34.40
N LYS A 496 12.23 -13.91 34.23
CA LYS A 496 11.44 -12.73 34.61
C LYS A 496 10.21 -12.49 33.73
N ILE A 497 10.19 -12.99 32.50
CA ILE A 497 9.04 -12.86 31.59
C ILE A 497 8.06 -14.00 31.84
N VAL A 498 8.56 -15.24 31.91
CA VAL A 498 7.75 -16.43 32.24
C VAL A 498 7.06 -16.26 33.59
N GLY A 499 7.78 -15.89 34.65
CA GLY A 499 7.20 -15.68 35.98
C GLY A 499 6.17 -14.53 36.05
N ARG A 500 6.25 -13.54 35.15
CA ARG A 500 5.22 -12.47 35.01
C ARG A 500 3.98 -12.94 34.25
N ILE A 501 4.14 -13.85 33.28
CA ILE A 501 3.03 -14.45 32.55
C ILE A 501 2.28 -15.46 33.44
N GLU A 502 3.00 -16.30 34.19
CA GLU A 502 2.41 -17.27 35.12
C GLU A 502 1.69 -16.59 36.30
N SER A 503 2.24 -15.50 36.84
CA SER A 503 1.56 -14.73 37.88
C SER A 503 0.36 -13.93 37.37
N ALA A 504 0.40 -13.45 36.12
CA ALA A 504 -0.77 -12.88 35.46
C ALA A 504 -1.86 -13.95 35.21
N GLN A 505 -1.49 -15.16 34.78
CA GLN A 505 -2.43 -16.29 34.65
C GLN A 505 -3.04 -16.66 35.99
N ARG A 506 -2.26 -16.82 37.07
CA ARG A 506 -2.80 -17.09 38.41
C ARG A 506 -3.76 -16.01 38.89
N ALA A 507 -3.41 -14.73 38.69
CA ALA A 507 -4.29 -13.62 39.05
C ALA A 507 -5.59 -13.59 38.21
N GLN A 508 -5.55 -14.14 36.99
CA GLN A 508 -6.70 -14.24 36.11
C GLN A 508 -7.57 -15.47 36.42
N GLU A 509 -6.97 -16.63 36.71
CA GLU A 509 -7.67 -17.84 37.16
C GLU A 509 -8.39 -17.60 38.50
N LEU A 510 -7.75 -16.91 39.45
CA LEU A 510 -8.38 -16.46 40.71
C LEU A 510 -9.49 -15.41 40.51
N ALA A 511 -9.60 -14.79 39.34
CA ALA A 511 -10.67 -13.85 38.99
C ALA A 511 -11.79 -14.50 38.16
N GLU A 512 -11.62 -15.74 37.70
CA GLU A 512 -12.53 -16.43 36.79
C GLU A 512 -13.40 -17.52 37.46
N ASP A 513 -13.21 -17.83 38.75
CA ASP A 513 -14.04 -18.79 39.51
C ASP A 513 -15.15 -18.11 40.36
N PRO A 514 -16.45 -18.30 40.04
CA PRO A 514 -17.55 -17.61 40.73
C PRO A 514 -18.43 -18.57 41.57
N THR A 515 -18.02 -18.94 42.78
CA THR A 515 -18.99 -19.42 43.80
C THR A 515 -18.68 -18.94 45.24
N PRO A 516 -19.70 -18.73 46.10
CA PRO A 516 -19.54 -18.03 47.37
C PRO A 516 -19.53 -18.97 48.59
N GLN A 517 -18.41 -19.06 49.31
CA GLN A 517 -18.39 -19.56 50.70
C GLN A 517 -17.58 -18.63 51.60
N GLN A 518 -18.24 -18.10 52.63
CA GLN A 518 -17.64 -17.19 53.62
C GLN A 518 -16.95 -17.98 54.72
N GLN A 519 -15.63 -18.14 54.64
CA GLN A 519 -14.73 -18.30 55.79
C GLN A 519 -13.27 -17.99 55.36
N ASP A 520 -12.42 -17.65 56.33
CA ASP A 520 -10.95 -17.49 56.21
C ASP A 520 -10.33 -16.29 55.45
N VAL A 521 -11.10 -15.22 55.23
CA VAL A 521 -10.57 -13.89 54.83
C VAL A 521 -9.38 -13.40 55.69
N PRO A 522 -9.33 -13.58 57.03
CA PRO A 522 -8.21 -13.08 57.85
C PRO A 522 -6.85 -13.76 57.58
N GLN A 523 -6.85 -14.95 56.98
CA GLN A 523 -5.62 -15.72 56.76
C GLN A 523 -4.92 -15.30 55.46
N ILE A 524 -5.69 -14.91 54.44
CA ILE A 524 -5.21 -14.37 53.17
C ILE A 524 -4.62 -12.96 53.37
N GLU A 525 -5.26 -12.10 54.15
CA GLU A 525 -4.69 -10.77 54.50
C GLU A 525 -3.34 -10.86 55.25
N LYS A 526 -3.12 -11.96 56.00
CA LYS A 526 -1.86 -12.19 56.68
C LYS A 526 -0.74 -12.58 55.71
N GLN A 527 -1.02 -13.46 54.75
CA GLN A 527 -0.04 -13.84 53.71
C GLN A 527 0.32 -12.69 52.78
N ILE A 528 -0.65 -11.84 52.41
CA ILE A 528 -0.39 -10.65 51.57
C ILE A 528 0.53 -9.63 52.27
N LYS A 529 0.49 -9.55 53.61
CA LYS A 529 1.38 -8.67 54.39
C LYS A 529 2.84 -9.15 54.52
N GLU A 530 3.12 -10.42 54.24
CA GLU A 530 4.48 -10.99 54.33
C GLU A 530 5.28 -10.85 53.02
N ILE A 531 4.64 -10.47 51.91
CA ILE A 531 5.33 -10.20 50.63
C ILE A 531 5.89 -8.77 50.63
N LYS A 532 6.96 -8.55 51.40
CA LYS A 532 7.88 -7.43 51.20
C LYS A 532 8.91 -7.79 50.14
N ILE A 533 9.04 -6.93 49.13
CA ILE A 533 10.16 -6.98 48.18
C ILE A 533 11.32 -6.24 48.82
N ASP A 534 12.26 -6.97 49.43
CA ASP A 534 13.56 -6.40 49.76
C ASP A 534 14.41 -6.31 48.48
N VAL A 535 14.90 -5.10 48.21
CA VAL A 535 15.82 -4.79 47.13
C VAL A 535 17.19 -4.57 47.76
N GLU A 536 18.08 -5.57 47.69
CA GLU A 536 19.54 -5.42 47.50
C GLU A 536 20.32 -6.73 47.74
N SER A 537 21.37 -6.94 46.95
CA SER A 537 22.43 -7.96 47.12
C SER A 537 21.97 -9.44 46.99
N ASP A 538 22.82 -10.44 46.70
CA ASP A 538 24.26 -10.47 46.93
C ASP A 538 25.07 -11.36 45.94
N ARG A 539 26.39 -11.35 46.12
CA ARG A 539 27.43 -12.00 45.33
C ARG A 539 27.65 -13.49 45.68
N LYS A 540 28.03 -14.26 44.64
CA LYS A 540 28.90 -15.47 44.67
C LYS A 540 28.46 -16.73 45.49
N LYS A 541 28.20 -17.82 44.75
CA LYS A 541 28.86 -19.17 44.79
C LYS A 541 29.13 -19.90 46.14
N PRO A 542 29.19 -21.26 46.17
CA PRO A 542 28.31 -22.33 45.64
C PRO A 542 28.18 -23.53 46.67
N ILE A 543 27.93 -24.78 46.18
CA ILE A 543 28.35 -26.12 46.73
C ILE A 543 27.35 -27.05 47.49
N PHE A 544 27.07 -28.23 46.86
CA PHE A 544 26.86 -29.62 47.35
C PHE A 544 25.59 -30.04 48.17
N THR A 545 24.77 -30.99 47.67
CA THR A 545 24.61 -32.47 48.01
C THR A 545 23.97 -32.78 49.40
N THR A 546 23.17 -33.84 49.68
CA THR A 546 22.89 -35.16 49.03
C THR A 546 21.67 -35.89 49.68
N SER A 547 21.08 -36.87 48.96
CA SER A 547 20.54 -38.21 49.40
C SER A 547 19.42 -38.43 50.45
N GLY A 548 18.59 -39.47 50.20
CA GLY A 548 17.77 -40.29 51.15
C GLY A 548 16.27 -40.30 50.81
N SER A 549 15.62 -41.36 50.31
CA SER A 549 15.20 -42.66 50.92
C SER A 549 14.16 -42.48 52.05
N GLU A 550 13.11 -43.28 52.27
CA GLU A 550 12.80 -44.70 51.95
C GLU A 550 11.24 -44.93 52.10
N SER A 551 10.58 -45.71 51.23
CA SER A 551 9.95 -47.04 51.45
C SER A 551 8.64 -47.13 52.29
N ASP A 552 7.54 -47.46 51.59
CA ASP A 552 6.48 -48.48 51.91
C ASP A 552 5.59 -48.29 53.18
N GLU A 553 4.54 -49.07 53.50
CA GLU A 553 4.00 -50.38 53.04
C GLU A 553 2.45 -50.49 53.30
N ASP A 554 1.73 -51.41 52.62
CA ASP A 554 0.42 -52.11 52.88
C ASP A 554 -0.72 -51.50 53.76
N SER A 555 -2.05 -51.59 53.52
CA SER A 555 -3.05 -52.42 52.79
C SER A 555 -4.05 -53.09 53.75
N ASP A 556 -5.34 -52.68 53.76
CA ASP A 556 -6.49 -53.57 54.04
C ASP A 556 -7.87 -52.91 53.75
N SER A 557 -8.91 -53.72 53.57
CA SER A 557 -10.32 -53.34 53.28
C SER A 557 -11.27 -54.42 53.87
N PRO A 558 -12.63 -54.35 53.89
CA PRO A 558 -13.56 -53.45 53.16
C PRO A 558 -14.80 -52.97 53.98
N ILE A 559 -15.80 -52.32 53.34
CA ILE A 559 -17.28 -52.54 53.43
C ILE A 559 -18.08 -51.34 52.83
N HIS A 560 -19.25 -51.66 52.24
CA HIS A 560 -20.38 -50.85 51.73
C HIS A 560 -20.62 -49.43 52.31
N SER A 561 -21.30 -48.47 51.66
CA SER A 561 -22.32 -48.55 50.57
C SER A 561 -22.46 -47.24 49.77
N ASP A 562 -22.89 -47.36 48.51
CA ASP A 562 -23.70 -46.42 47.70
C ASP A 562 -23.83 -44.95 48.14
N ASN A 563 -23.05 -44.04 47.49
CA ASN A 563 -23.61 -43.00 46.61
C ASN A 563 -22.51 -42.13 45.95
N ASP A 564 -22.96 -41.36 44.97
CA ASP A 564 -22.38 -40.13 44.41
C ASP A 564 -21.29 -40.16 43.32
N GLN A 565 -21.59 -39.32 42.31
CA GLN A 565 -20.71 -38.56 41.42
C GLN A 565 -19.70 -39.30 40.54
N VAL A 566 -20.09 -39.46 39.26
CA VAL A 566 -19.18 -39.77 38.15
C VAL A 566 -18.24 -38.58 37.92
N ILE A 567 -17.04 -38.66 38.49
CA ILE A 567 -15.92 -37.77 38.15
C ILE A 567 -15.44 -38.12 36.72
N PRO A 568 -15.39 -37.18 35.77
CA PRO A 568 -14.88 -37.44 34.43
C PRO A 568 -13.37 -37.71 34.47
N LYS A 569 -12.93 -38.71 33.70
CA LYS A 569 -11.50 -39.08 33.57
C LYS A 569 -10.65 -37.90 33.13
N ALA A 570 -9.42 -37.84 33.65
CA ALA A 570 -8.40 -36.89 33.19
C ALA A 570 -8.19 -36.97 31.67
N PRO A 571 -7.96 -35.83 30.98
CA PRO A 571 -7.76 -35.81 29.54
C PRO A 571 -6.47 -36.55 29.17
N GLU A 572 -6.54 -37.35 28.10
CA GLU A 572 -5.41 -38.07 27.55
C GLU A 572 -4.28 -37.10 27.14
N SER A 573 -3.03 -37.50 27.40
CA SER A 573 -1.84 -36.72 27.07
C SER A 573 -1.82 -36.36 25.58
N GLN A 574 -1.72 -35.07 25.25
CA GLN A 574 -1.61 -34.60 23.88
C GLN A 574 -0.40 -35.26 23.18
N PRO A 575 -0.52 -35.66 21.90
CA PRO A 575 0.60 -36.24 21.18
C PRO A 575 1.73 -35.22 21.06
N ALA A 576 2.97 -35.68 21.24
CA ALA A 576 4.15 -34.83 21.12
C ALA A 576 4.17 -34.14 19.74
N VAL A 577 4.21 -32.81 19.74
CA VAL A 577 4.17 -31.99 18.54
C VAL A 577 5.48 -32.17 17.76
N GLY A 578 5.37 -32.51 16.47
CA GLY A 578 6.53 -32.64 15.59
C GLY A 578 7.28 -31.31 15.39
N PRO A 579 8.52 -31.35 14.86
CA PRO A 579 9.30 -30.15 14.60
C PRO A 579 8.55 -29.20 13.65
N LEU A 580 8.65 -27.89 13.92
CA LEU A 580 8.08 -26.83 13.10
C LEU A 580 8.56 -26.94 11.64
N SER A 581 7.68 -26.65 10.68
CA SER A 581 8.09 -26.62 9.28
C SER A 581 9.03 -25.44 9.01
N THR A 582 9.87 -25.55 7.98
CA THR A 582 10.77 -24.47 7.54
C THR A 582 10.02 -23.22 7.08
N GLU A 583 8.73 -23.34 6.73
CA GLU A 583 7.88 -22.21 6.38
C GLU A 583 7.33 -21.52 7.64
N ASP A 584 6.92 -22.29 8.66
CA ASP A 584 6.53 -21.75 9.98
C ASP A 584 7.70 -21.03 10.65
N GLN A 585 8.91 -21.59 10.59
CA GLN A 585 10.13 -20.98 11.11
C GLN A 585 10.38 -19.61 10.46
N ARG A 586 10.35 -19.53 9.13
CA ARG A 586 10.52 -18.27 8.37
C ARG A 586 9.39 -17.25 8.64
N TRP A 587 8.17 -17.72 8.89
CA TRP A 587 7.06 -16.86 9.27
C TRP A 587 7.25 -16.29 10.69
N ILE A 588 7.73 -17.10 11.63
CA ILE A 588 8.08 -16.68 12.99
C ILE A 588 9.24 -15.66 12.97
N GLU A 589 10.32 -15.94 12.22
CA GLU A 589 11.45 -15.01 12.02
C GLU A 589 11.00 -13.64 11.49
N ARG A 590 10.06 -13.62 10.53
CA ARG A 590 9.58 -12.38 9.91
C ARG A 590 8.50 -11.64 10.71
N SER A 591 7.73 -12.35 11.54
CA SER A 591 6.53 -11.79 12.18
C SER A 591 6.67 -11.61 13.70
N LEU A 592 7.42 -12.50 14.36
CA LEU A 592 7.58 -12.51 15.82
C LEU A 592 8.88 -11.85 16.26
N TYR A 593 10.00 -12.06 15.55
CA TYR A 593 11.29 -11.53 15.99
C TYR A 593 11.36 -9.99 16.02
N PRO A 594 10.80 -9.24 15.05
CA PRO A 594 10.73 -7.78 15.18
C PRO A 594 9.99 -7.34 16.45
N LEU A 595 8.91 -8.02 16.83
CA LEU A 595 8.16 -7.73 18.05
C LEU A 595 8.96 -8.09 19.33
N LEU A 596 9.67 -9.21 19.32
CA LEU A 596 10.52 -9.61 20.45
C LEU A 596 11.73 -8.68 20.62
N ILE A 597 12.36 -8.24 19.51
CA ILE A 597 13.48 -7.31 19.52
C ILE A 597 13.01 -5.91 19.96
N CYS A 598 11.88 -5.41 19.46
CA CYS A 598 11.27 -4.17 19.98
C CYS A 598 10.90 -4.27 21.47
N GLY A 599 10.36 -5.41 21.91
CA GLY A 599 10.02 -5.67 23.30
C GLY A 599 11.23 -5.72 24.23
N ALA A 600 12.30 -6.43 23.83
CA ALA A 600 13.57 -6.51 24.55
C ALA A 600 14.30 -5.15 24.56
N ALA A 601 14.22 -4.40 23.46
CA ALA A 601 14.75 -3.04 23.40
C ALA A 601 14.02 -2.06 24.32
N GLY A 602 12.71 -2.23 24.52
CA GLY A 602 11.92 -1.43 25.49
C GLY A 602 12.08 -1.87 26.96
N SER A 603 12.44 -3.13 27.22
CA SER A 603 12.66 -3.65 28.58
C SER A 603 14.10 -3.49 29.08
N GLY A 604 15.04 -3.12 28.21
CA GLY A 604 16.47 -3.04 28.53
C GLY A 604 17.20 -4.39 28.47
N ASP A 605 16.60 -5.42 27.87
CA ASP A 605 17.07 -6.80 27.90
C ASP A 605 18.13 -7.07 26.81
N VAL A 606 19.37 -6.63 27.07
CA VAL A 606 20.52 -6.87 26.19
C VAL A 606 20.81 -8.36 26.02
N GLU A 607 20.60 -9.19 27.05
CA GLU A 607 20.83 -10.64 26.99
C GLU A 607 19.80 -11.34 26.09
N GLY A 608 18.52 -10.94 26.20
CA GLY A 608 17.46 -11.35 25.29
C GLY A 608 17.71 -10.90 23.84
N LEU A 609 18.16 -9.66 23.63
CA LEU A 609 18.54 -9.15 22.32
C LEU A 609 19.71 -9.92 21.71
N THR A 610 20.73 -10.25 22.50
CA THR A 610 21.90 -11.03 22.04
C THR A 610 21.46 -12.42 21.59
N LYS A 611 20.64 -13.13 22.38
CA LYS A 611 20.12 -14.46 22.00
C LYS A 611 19.22 -14.41 20.75
N LEU A 612 18.38 -13.39 20.61
CA LEU A 612 17.55 -13.20 19.42
C LEU A 612 18.41 -12.92 18.18
N TRP A 613 19.53 -12.21 18.34
CA TRP A 613 20.50 -11.96 17.28
C TRP A 613 21.28 -13.23 16.90
N ASP A 614 21.82 -13.95 17.87
CA ASP A 614 22.58 -15.19 17.66
C ASP A 614 21.74 -16.22 16.88
N VAL A 615 20.48 -16.43 17.28
CA VAL A 615 19.53 -17.33 16.59
C VAL A 615 19.25 -16.92 15.14
N THR A 616 19.33 -15.62 14.80
CA THR A 616 19.20 -15.16 13.40
C THR A 616 20.47 -15.32 12.56
N THR A 617 21.63 -15.55 13.19
CA THR A 617 22.93 -15.65 12.52
C THR A 617 23.50 -17.07 12.43
N ASP A 618 22.94 -18.02 13.18
CA ASP A 618 23.31 -19.44 13.09
C ASP A 618 22.96 -20.02 11.71
N GLY A 619 24.00 -20.26 10.91
CA GLY A 619 23.95 -20.45 9.45
C GLY A 619 23.33 -21.76 8.92
N GLN A 620 22.24 -22.26 9.51
CA GLN A 620 21.40 -23.31 8.90
C GLN A 620 20.26 -22.76 8.03
N SER A 621 19.95 -21.46 8.10
CA SER A 621 19.05 -20.81 7.14
C SER A 621 19.73 -20.71 5.76
N GLY A 622 19.18 -21.41 4.77
CA GLY A 622 19.80 -21.64 3.45
C GLY A 622 19.87 -20.44 2.49
N TYR A 623 20.42 -19.30 2.93
CA TYR A 623 20.62 -18.09 2.11
C TYR A 623 22.10 -17.73 1.85
N SER A 624 23.05 -18.34 2.56
CA SER A 624 24.49 -17.97 2.51
C SER A 624 25.23 -18.32 1.19
N LYS A 625 24.71 -19.22 0.34
CA LYS A 625 25.51 -19.89 -0.71
C LYS A 625 25.52 -19.28 -2.13
N VAL A 626 24.92 -18.11 -2.37
CA VAL A 626 24.77 -17.57 -3.74
C VAL A 626 25.85 -16.53 -4.13
N SER A 627 26.54 -15.91 -3.17
CA SER A 627 27.36 -14.71 -3.42
C SER A 627 28.85 -14.98 -3.76
N GLN A 628 29.22 -16.18 -4.18
CA GLN A 628 30.59 -16.50 -4.65
C GLN A 628 30.59 -16.97 -6.11
N ASN A 629 30.28 -16.07 -7.05
CA ASN A 629 30.72 -16.12 -8.44
C ASN A 629 30.27 -14.86 -9.19
N LEU A 630 31.17 -13.88 -9.33
CA LEU A 630 31.30 -12.94 -10.47
C LEU A 630 32.54 -12.07 -10.22
N GLY A 631 33.45 -12.01 -11.21
CA GLY A 631 34.75 -11.33 -11.11
C GLY A 631 34.70 -9.83 -11.44
N PRO A 632 35.82 -9.11 -11.28
CA PRO A 632 35.86 -7.64 -11.32
C PRO A 632 36.13 -7.05 -12.71
N GLY A 633 35.55 -5.87 -12.95
CA GLY A 633 35.81 -4.91 -14.03
C GLY A 633 34.78 -3.79 -13.88
N GLU A 634 35.15 -2.61 -13.38
CA GLU A 634 35.67 -1.46 -14.16
C GLU A 634 34.72 -1.04 -15.31
N ASN A 635 34.23 0.19 -15.40
CA ASN A 635 34.27 1.38 -14.53
C ASN A 635 33.03 2.23 -14.89
N ASP A 636 32.38 2.88 -13.92
CA ASP A 636 31.72 4.16 -14.22
C ASP A 636 31.61 5.06 -12.99
N THR A 637 31.93 6.34 -13.16
CA THR A 637 32.14 7.30 -12.07
C THR A 637 31.11 8.42 -12.11
N GLY A 638 30.36 8.65 -11.02
CA GLY A 638 29.75 9.97 -10.82
C GLY A 638 28.36 10.10 -10.18
N SER A 639 28.07 9.44 -9.05
CA SER A 639 27.40 10.08 -7.90
C SER A 639 27.25 9.09 -6.74
N LEU A 640 28.03 9.27 -5.67
CA LEU A 640 27.96 8.46 -4.45
C LEU A 640 27.74 9.36 -3.22
N GLY A 641 26.88 8.91 -2.31
CA GLY A 641 26.74 9.49 -0.97
C GLY A 641 25.42 9.10 -0.28
N GLY A 642 25.22 7.86 0.16
CA GLY A 642 26.10 6.70 0.07
C GLY A 642 25.32 5.42 0.38
N SER A 643 25.38 4.44 -0.53
CA SER A 643 24.90 3.08 -0.27
C SER A 643 26.04 2.27 0.32
N ALA A 644 25.93 1.90 1.59
CA ALA A 644 26.79 0.90 2.19
C ALA A 644 26.15 -0.48 1.98
N VAL A 645 26.47 -1.13 0.85
CA VAL A 645 26.23 -2.57 0.71
C VAL A 645 27.30 -3.30 1.51
N THR A 646 26.98 -3.64 2.75
CA THR A 646 27.59 -4.76 3.47
C THR A 646 26.60 -5.92 3.44
N GLY A 647 26.97 -7.03 2.81
CA GLY A 647 26.08 -8.18 2.67
C GLY A 647 25.85 -8.90 4.01
N GLY A 648 24.63 -9.42 4.20
CA GLY A 648 24.22 -10.13 5.41
C GLY A 648 23.40 -9.28 6.39
N ASP A 649 22.23 -9.80 6.76
CA ASP A 649 21.65 -9.77 8.11
C ASP A 649 21.18 -8.44 8.75
N GLY A 650 21.38 -7.28 8.11
CA GLY A 650 20.98 -5.97 8.67
C GLY A 650 19.48 -5.58 8.65
N ILE A 651 18.56 -6.45 8.21
CA ILE A 651 17.15 -6.05 7.94
C ILE A 651 16.29 -5.98 9.20
N ILE A 652 16.50 -6.84 10.21
CA ILE A 652 15.55 -6.99 11.32
C ILE A 652 15.62 -5.83 12.32
N LEU A 653 16.83 -5.34 12.66
CA LEU A 653 17.02 -4.24 13.62
C LEU A 653 16.47 -2.88 13.15
N ASN A 654 16.08 -2.80 11.88
CA ASN A 654 15.54 -1.62 11.24
C ASN A 654 14.02 -1.68 11.00
N GLN A 655 13.37 -2.82 11.29
CA GLN A 655 11.92 -2.94 11.20
C GLN A 655 11.24 -2.22 12.37
N GLY A 656 10.18 -1.47 12.08
CA GLY A 656 9.41 -0.74 13.07
C GLY A 656 8.32 -1.57 13.76
N ASP A 657 7.93 -1.13 14.95
CA ASP A 657 6.67 -1.55 15.58
C ASP A 657 5.43 -1.06 14.79
N TRP A 658 4.24 -1.23 15.38
CA TRP A 658 2.98 -0.78 14.79
C TRP A 658 2.84 0.76 14.70
N GLU A 659 3.73 1.54 15.33
CA GLU A 659 3.87 3.00 15.18
C GLU A 659 5.01 3.37 14.21
N GLY A 660 5.71 2.37 13.65
CA GLY A 660 6.86 2.55 12.77
C GLY A 660 8.18 2.77 13.51
N ARG A 661 8.20 2.72 14.83
CA ARG A 661 9.41 2.92 15.64
C ARG A 661 10.30 1.70 15.58
N SER A 662 11.53 1.84 15.08
CA SER A 662 12.53 0.77 15.16
C SER A 662 12.92 0.46 16.62
N PRO A 663 13.53 -0.70 16.92
CA PRO A 663 14.11 -1.00 18.22
C PRO A 663 14.98 0.13 18.79
N LEU A 664 15.68 0.87 17.92
CA LEU A 664 16.52 2.01 18.31
C LEU A 664 15.69 3.20 18.81
N HIS A 665 14.56 3.53 18.18
CA HIS A 665 13.62 4.54 18.68
C HIS A 665 13.12 4.16 20.08
N ILE A 666 12.70 2.91 20.25
CA ILE A 666 12.15 2.41 21.53
C ILE A 666 13.23 2.46 22.62
N ALA A 667 14.46 2.02 22.34
CA ALA A 667 15.58 2.09 23.27
C ALA A 667 15.94 3.54 23.66
N CYS A 668 15.91 4.46 22.70
CA CYS A 668 16.17 5.89 22.92
C CYS A 668 15.08 6.56 23.75
N SER A 669 13.81 6.27 23.44
CA SER A 669 12.62 6.74 24.15
C SER A 669 12.52 6.18 25.58
N ALA A 670 12.98 4.95 25.80
CA ALA A 670 13.03 4.32 27.12
C ALA A 670 14.30 4.68 27.93
N GLY A 671 15.36 5.17 27.29
CA GLY A 671 16.62 5.56 27.95
C GLY A 671 17.62 4.42 28.18
N HIS A 672 17.49 3.30 27.46
CA HIS A 672 18.32 2.10 27.68
C HIS A 672 19.67 2.18 26.95
N LEU A 673 20.65 2.82 27.60
CA LEU A 673 21.99 3.07 27.06
C LEU A 673 22.67 1.81 26.46
N GLU A 674 22.71 0.71 27.20
CA GLU A 674 23.39 -0.52 26.76
C GLU A 674 22.68 -1.18 25.56
N VAL A 675 21.35 -1.06 25.47
CA VAL A 675 20.58 -1.47 24.29
C VAL A 675 20.90 -0.58 23.10
N VAL A 676 20.99 0.75 23.29
CA VAL A 676 21.38 1.68 22.21
C VAL A 676 22.79 1.33 21.70
N ARG A 677 23.75 1.07 22.60
CA ARG A 677 25.10 0.62 22.23
C ARG A 677 25.07 -0.69 21.45
N PHE A 678 24.33 -1.70 21.93
CA PHE A 678 24.17 -2.99 21.27
C PHE A 678 23.57 -2.85 19.86
N LEU A 679 22.47 -2.11 19.71
CA LEU A 679 21.78 -1.94 18.43
C LEU A 679 22.68 -1.23 17.41
N LEU A 680 23.39 -0.18 17.83
CA LEU A 680 24.32 0.55 16.96
C LEU A 680 25.52 -0.30 16.56
N SER A 681 26.08 -1.11 17.47
CA SER A 681 27.21 -2.01 17.16
C SER A 681 26.83 -3.13 16.19
N HIS A 682 25.54 -3.48 16.10
CA HIS A 682 25.00 -4.50 15.17
C HIS A 682 24.33 -3.89 13.92
N GLY A 683 24.54 -2.60 13.64
CA GLY A 683 24.13 -1.97 12.38
C GLY A 683 22.69 -1.44 12.33
N ALA A 684 22.06 -1.16 13.47
CA ALA A 684 20.80 -0.42 13.49
C ALA A 684 21.00 1.00 12.91
N SER A 685 20.14 1.40 11.97
CA SER A 685 20.22 2.68 11.28
C SER A 685 19.68 3.81 12.16
N ILE A 686 20.53 4.81 12.36
CA ILE A 686 20.25 6.07 13.08
C ILE A 686 19.30 7.01 12.32
N HIS A 687 18.97 6.70 11.06
CA HIS A 687 18.16 7.55 10.17
C HIS A 687 16.78 6.97 9.83
N VAL A 688 16.41 5.82 10.44
CA VAL A 688 15.03 5.31 10.37
C VAL A 688 14.08 6.37 10.92
N ARG A 689 12.84 6.41 10.40
CA ARG A 689 11.81 7.34 10.86
C ARG A 689 10.54 6.61 11.24
N ASP A 690 9.91 7.04 12.33
CA ASP A 690 8.59 6.56 12.73
C ASP A 690 7.46 7.15 11.86
N ARG A 691 6.20 6.80 12.17
CA ARG A 691 5.03 7.34 11.43
C ARG A 691 4.76 8.83 11.66
N LEU A 692 5.33 9.43 12.70
CA LEU A 692 5.28 10.88 12.94
C LEU A 692 6.45 11.60 12.25
N ASN A 693 7.28 10.87 11.50
CA ASN A 693 8.52 11.35 10.89
C ASN A 693 9.48 11.90 11.97
N HIS A 694 9.54 11.25 13.13
CA HIS A 694 10.59 11.42 14.14
C HIS A 694 11.76 10.46 13.90
N THR A 695 12.90 10.76 14.50
CA THR A 695 14.15 10.00 14.50
C THR A 695 14.47 9.50 15.92
N PRO A 696 15.34 8.49 16.09
CA PRO A 696 15.76 8.04 17.43
C PRO A 696 16.42 9.16 18.27
N LEU A 697 17.07 10.13 17.61
CA LEU A 697 17.65 11.31 18.25
C LEU A 697 16.58 12.23 18.86
N TYR A 698 15.48 12.46 18.16
CA TYR A 698 14.36 13.24 18.68
C TYR A 698 13.70 12.55 19.89
N ASP A 699 13.52 11.23 19.83
CA ASP A 699 12.98 10.44 20.96
C ASP A 699 13.91 10.52 22.19
N ALA A 700 15.23 10.42 21.99
CA ALA A 700 16.21 10.59 23.07
C ALA A 700 16.13 11.98 23.72
N VAL A 701 15.96 13.04 22.92
CA VAL A 701 15.93 14.44 23.40
C VAL A 701 14.61 14.78 24.09
N THR A 702 13.48 14.25 23.59
CA THR A 702 12.17 14.54 24.17
C THR A 702 11.95 13.88 25.53
N ARG A 703 12.63 12.76 25.82
CA ARG A 703 12.59 12.03 27.10
C ARG A 703 13.09 12.86 28.30
N GLY A 704 14.16 13.63 28.14
CA GLY A 704 14.65 14.60 29.14
C GLY A 704 15.99 14.29 29.83
N ASP A 705 16.34 13.03 30.11
CA ASP A 705 17.54 12.68 30.90
C ASP A 705 18.63 11.90 30.13
N SER A 706 18.59 11.93 28.79
CA SER A 706 19.34 11.01 27.90
C SER A 706 20.66 11.59 27.34
N SER A 707 21.39 12.44 28.07
CA SER A 707 22.59 13.13 27.53
C SER A 707 23.64 12.17 26.93
N GLU A 708 23.92 11.02 27.57
CA GLU A 708 24.87 10.04 27.01
C GLU A 708 24.36 9.37 25.73
N ILE A 709 23.06 9.04 25.65
CA ILE A 709 22.43 8.48 24.44
C ILE A 709 22.43 9.51 23.31
N VAL A 710 22.06 10.76 23.60
CA VAL A 710 22.10 11.88 22.64
C VAL A 710 23.52 12.05 22.10
N LYS A 711 24.52 12.05 22.98
CA LYS A 711 25.93 12.14 22.58
C LYS A 711 26.34 11.00 21.65
N ILE A 712 26.05 9.75 21.99
CA ILE A 712 26.37 8.59 21.15
C ILE A 712 25.71 8.70 19.77
N LEU A 713 24.43 9.04 19.71
CA LEU A 713 23.71 9.22 18.44
C LEU A 713 24.36 10.33 17.60
N ARG A 714 24.73 11.46 18.21
CA ARG A 714 25.44 12.56 17.55
C ARG A 714 26.83 12.16 17.06
N ASP A 715 27.61 11.45 17.87
CA ASP A 715 28.93 10.92 17.52
C ASP A 715 28.83 9.92 16.35
N THR A 716 27.72 9.17 16.23
CA THR A 716 27.42 8.32 15.06
C THR A 716 26.85 9.06 13.83
N GLY A 717 26.63 10.37 13.90
CA GLY A 717 26.16 11.20 12.77
C GLY A 717 24.65 11.46 12.72
N ALA A 718 23.89 11.14 13.78
CA ALA A 718 22.45 11.41 13.83
C ALA A 718 22.16 12.92 13.80
N HIS A 719 21.11 13.31 13.08
CA HIS A 719 20.71 14.70 12.92
C HIS A 719 19.19 14.81 12.82
N PHE A 720 18.66 15.96 13.26
CA PHE A 720 17.24 16.24 13.15
C PHE A 720 16.81 16.49 11.71
N ASN A 721 15.57 16.12 11.40
CA ASN A 721 14.89 16.46 10.17
C ASN A 721 14.12 17.79 10.29
N HIS A 722 13.58 18.27 9.17
CA HIS A 722 12.98 19.60 9.09
C HIS A 722 11.75 19.80 10.01
N SER A 723 10.92 18.77 10.21
CA SER A 723 9.72 18.84 11.05
C SER A 723 10.07 18.89 12.55
N GLU A 724 11.03 18.07 12.99
CA GLU A 724 11.46 18.02 14.39
C GLU A 724 12.04 19.34 14.88
N VAL A 725 12.79 20.06 14.03
CA VAL A 725 13.45 21.32 14.42
C VAL A 725 12.43 22.43 14.73
N LEU A 726 11.20 22.36 14.23
CA LEU A 726 10.15 23.31 14.63
C LEU A 726 9.59 23.00 16.02
N ASP A 727 9.30 21.73 16.32
CA ASP A 727 8.77 21.30 17.62
C ASP A 727 9.84 21.41 18.73
N LEU A 728 11.07 20.97 18.48
CA LEU A 728 12.19 21.13 19.40
C LEU A 728 12.48 22.61 19.69
N GLY A 729 12.31 23.48 18.69
CA GLY A 729 12.42 24.92 18.89
C GLY A 729 11.39 25.46 19.90
N TRP A 730 10.15 25.00 19.82
CA TRP A 730 9.12 25.36 20.80
C TRP A 730 9.45 24.83 22.20
N LYS A 731 9.88 23.57 22.31
CA LYS A 731 10.31 22.94 23.57
C LYS A 731 11.53 23.63 24.19
N LEU A 732 12.46 24.12 23.37
CA LEU A 732 13.61 24.92 23.80
C LEU A 732 13.18 26.27 24.40
N MET A 733 12.22 26.97 23.78
CA MET A 733 11.73 28.24 24.34
C MET A 733 11.03 28.04 25.68
N ILE A 734 10.22 26.98 25.84
CA ILE A 734 9.60 26.64 27.13
C ILE A 734 10.67 26.38 28.20
N ALA A 735 11.66 25.52 27.90
CA ALA A 735 12.75 25.22 28.84
C ALA A 735 13.55 26.49 29.23
N ALA A 736 13.78 27.39 28.28
CA ALA A 736 14.41 28.69 28.52
C ALA A 736 13.54 29.60 29.41
N THR A 737 12.23 29.67 29.16
CA THR A 737 11.29 30.42 30.01
C THR A 737 11.25 29.88 31.43
N GLU A 738 11.23 28.55 31.61
CA GLU A 738 11.21 27.88 32.92
C GLU A 738 12.54 28.01 33.69
N GLY A 739 13.65 28.30 33.00
CA GLY A 739 14.99 28.28 33.58
C GLY A 739 15.60 26.88 33.66
N ASN A 740 15.06 25.90 32.93
CA ASN A 740 15.48 24.51 32.95
C ASN A 740 16.81 24.33 32.18
N LEU A 741 17.91 24.54 32.91
CA LEU A 741 19.26 24.49 32.37
C LEU A 741 19.58 23.15 31.69
N ASP A 742 19.19 22.03 32.28
CA ASP A 742 19.58 20.71 31.80
C ASP A 742 18.81 20.30 30.53
N ARG A 743 17.56 20.75 30.39
CA ARG A 743 16.82 20.57 29.13
C ARG A 743 17.35 21.45 28.00
N VAL A 744 17.80 22.68 28.30
CA VAL A 744 18.47 23.54 27.31
C VAL A 744 19.81 22.94 26.88
N LYS A 745 20.60 22.40 27.83
CA LYS A 745 21.84 21.65 27.52
C LYS A 745 21.57 20.50 26.57
N LEU A 746 20.62 19.62 26.89
CA LEU A 746 20.34 18.42 26.10
C LEU A 746 19.95 18.74 24.64
N ILE A 747 19.13 19.77 24.44
CA ILE A 747 18.71 20.20 23.09
C ILE A 747 19.90 20.78 22.31
N ALA A 748 20.78 21.54 22.97
CA ALA A 748 21.98 22.09 22.35
C ALA A 748 23.04 21.01 22.03
N GLU A 749 23.28 20.08 22.96
CA GLU A 749 24.16 18.90 22.79
C GLU A 749 23.70 18.01 21.61
N ALA A 750 22.39 17.93 21.38
CA ALA A 750 21.82 17.25 20.21
C ALA A 750 22.01 18.00 18.86
N GLY A 751 22.71 19.13 18.86
CA GLY A 751 23.03 19.89 17.65
C GLY A 751 21.87 20.75 17.12
N TYR A 752 20.98 21.22 18.00
CA TYR A 752 19.98 22.23 17.64
C TYR A 752 20.64 23.60 17.45
N ASP A 753 20.30 24.31 16.36
CA ASP A 753 20.80 25.67 16.11
C ASP A 753 20.15 26.70 17.05
N LEU A 754 20.87 27.12 18.09
CA LEU A 754 20.43 28.09 19.09
C LEU A 754 20.19 29.51 18.53
N ASN A 755 20.72 29.81 17.33
CA ASN A 755 20.45 31.07 16.63
C ASN A 755 19.13 31.03 15.84
N ARG A 756 18.51 29.86 15.69
CA ARG A 756 17.24 29.71 14.96
C ARG A 756 16.10 30.37 15.74
N SER A 757 15.32 31.18 15.04
CA SER A 757 14.15 31.85 15.59
C SER A 757 12.83 31.18 15.21
N LEU A 758 11.81 31.39 16.04
CA LEU A 758 10.44 30.94 15.78
C LEU A 758 9.60 32.04 15.08
N PHE A 759 8.28 31.87 15.03
CA PHE A 759 7.33 32.71 14.28
C PHE A 759 7.36 34.21 14.64
N ASP A 760 7.83 34.57 15.83
CA ASP A 760 7.96 35.94 16.33
C ASP A 760 9.39 36.53 16.15
N ARG A 761 10.27 35.80 15.47
CA ARG A 761 11.71 36.06 15.30
C ARG A 761 12.54 36.08 16.59
N ARG A 762 11.98 35.70 17.75
CA ARG A 762 12.78 35.54 18.97
C ARG A 762 13.61 34.25 18.90
N THR A 763 14.84 34.34 19.40
CA THR A 763 15.76 33.21 19.63
C THR A 763 15.77 32.86 21.12
N VAL A 764 16.42 31.75 21.49
CA VAL A 764 16.55 31.34 22.90
C VAL A 764 17.14 32.46 23.78
N MET A 765 18.07 33.25 23.24
CA MET A 765 18.68 34.40 23.93
C MET A 765 17.69 35.51 24.27
N HIS A 766 16.69 35.76 23.42
CA HIS A 766 15.66 36.76 23.71
C HIS A 766 14.80 36.32 24.91
N ILE A 767 14.48 35.02 24.99
CA ILE A 767 13.68 34.45 26.07
C ILE A 767 14.44 34.46 27.40
N VAL A 768 15.68 33.96 27.45
CA VAL A 768 16.45 33.95 28.70
C VAL A 768 16.79 35.35 29.22
N ALA A 769 16.93 36.34 28.33
CA ALA A 769 17.13 37.75 28.71
C ALA A 769 15.85 38.38 29.30
N ALA A 770 14.70 38.21 28.63
CA ALA A 770 13.41 38.71 29.08
C ALA A 770 12.99 38.10 30.43
N GLU A 771 13.25 36.81 30.63
CA GLU A 771 12.91 36.05 31.85
C GLU A 771 14.05 36.09 32.91
N HIS A 772 15.06 36.94 32.69
CA HIS A 772 16.19 37.21 33.59
C HIS A 772 16.92 35.95 34.10
N ARG A 773 17.09 34.95 33.24
CA ARG A 773 17.67 33.63 33.58
C ARG A 773 19.21 33.67 33.56
N HIS A 774 19.81 34.38 34.52
CA HIS A 774 21.27 34.59 34.64
C HIS A 774 22.12 33.34 34.39
N SER A 775 21.82 32.22 35.06
CA SER A 775 22.59 30.97 34.95
C SER A 775 22.54 30.34 33.56
N LEU A 776 21.44 30.55 32.83
CA LEU A 776 21.32 30.13 31.43
C LEU A 776 22.09 31.06 30.50
N ILE A 777 22.05 32.38 30.72
CA ILE A 777 22.81 33.36 29.95
C ILE A 777 24.32 33.10 30.09
N GLU A 778 24.81 32.95 31.32
CA GLU A 778 26.22 32.64 31.59
C GLU A 778 26.64 31.31 30.94
N TYR A 779 25.84 30.26 31.08
CA TYR A 779 26.12 28.97 30.46
C TYR A 779 26.16 29.04 28.92
N LEU A 780 25.15 29.65 28.31
CA LEU A 780 25.04 29.75 26.85
C LEU A 780 26.18 30.57 26.25
N LEU A 781 26.52 31.73 26.84
CA LEU A 781 27.63 32.57 26.38
C LEU A 781 29.00 31.89 26.54
N LYS A 782 29.17 31.09 27.60
CA LYS A 782 30.42 30.38 27.88
C LYS A 782 30.65 29.16 27.00
N HIS A 783 29.59 28.42 26.68
CA HIS A 783 29.69 27.13 25.97
C HIS A 783 29.41 27.23 24.46
N TYR A 784 28.71 28.28 23.99
CA TYR A 784 28.28 28.44 22.60
C TYR A 784 28.69 29.84 22.06
N PRO A 785 29.99 30.07 21.78
CA PRO A 785 30.54 31.36 21.35
C PRO A 785 30.09 31.80 19.94
N GLU A 786 29.31 31.00 19.22
CA GLU A 786 28.66 31.29 17.94
C GLU A 786 27.24 31.89 18.08
N ILE A 787 26.71 31.99 19.29
CA ILE A 787 25.40 32.62 19.56
C ILE A 787 25.43 34.11 19.19
N LYS A 788 24.49 34.56 18.38
CA LYS A 788 24.36 35.94 17.90
C LYS A 788 23.45 36.77 18.80
N LEU A 789 23.99 37.86 19.33
CA LEU A 789 23.27 38.78 20.23
C LEU A 789 22.61 39.95 19.49
N ASP A 790 22.99 40.18 18.22
CA ASP A 790 22.54 41.25 17.34
C ASP A 790 21.28 40.90 16.52
N LEU A 791 20.83 39.64 16.59
CA LEU A 791 19.57 39.20 15.97
C LEU A 791 18.39 39.97 16.58
N LYS A 792 17.43 40.35 15.72
CA LYS A 792 16.28 41.16 16.10
C LYS A 792 14.97 40.39 16.01
N ASP A 793 14.14 40.56 17.02
CA ASP A 793 12.77 40.06 17.07
C ASP A 793 11.84 40.80 16.07
N ARG A 794 10.55 40.46 16.09
CA ARG A 794 9.54 41.13 15.25
C ARG A 794 9.30 42.61 15.61
N LEU A 795 9.68 43.06 16.80
CA LEU A 795 9.60 44.46 17.25
C LEU A 795 10.90 45.24 16.98
N GLY A 796 11.94 44.59 16.44
CA GLY A 796 13.24 45.19 16.13
C GLY A 796 14.20 45.25 17.31
N ARG A 797 13.87 44.60 18.43
CA ARG A 797 14.65 44.53 19.68
C ARG A 797 15.63 43.36 19.62
N THR A 798 16.82 43.55 20.18
CA THR A 798 17.81 42.49 20.40
C THR A 798 17.61 41.82 21.76
N CYS A 799 18.28 40.69 22.02
CA CYS A 799 18.25 40.10 23.36
C CYS A 799 18.84 41.01 24.46
N VAL A 800 19.73 41.93 24.11
CA VAL A 800 20.27 42.94 25.04
C VAL A 800 19.23 44.03 25.36
N ASP A 801 18.32 44.32 24.43
CA ASP A 801 17.19 45.22 24.67
C ASP A 801 16.11 44.55 25.54
N GLU A 802 15.83 43.26 25.30
CA GLU A 802 14.89 42.45 26.11
C GLU A 802 15.34 42.28 27.57
N ALA A 803 16.64 42.38 27.87
CA ALA A 803 17.15 42.40 29.24
C ALA A 803 16.64 43.60 30.07
N GLY A 804 16.09 44.64 29.42
CA GLY A 804 15.41 45.75 30.10
C GLY A 804 16.29 46.46 31.11
N GLN A 805 15.79 46.59 32.35
CA GLN A 805 16.50 47.21 33.48
C GLN A 805 17.31 46.20 34.31
N CYS A 806 17.46 44.95 33.87
CA CYS A 806 18.22 43.95 34.61
C CYS A 806 19.74 44.14 34.38
N ASP A 807 20.37 44.99 35.18
CA ASP A 807 21.81 45.29 35.09
C ASP A 807 22.68 44.02 35.15
N ALA A 808 22.28 43.01 35.92
CA ALA A 808 22.99 41.73 35.99
C ALA A 808 22.97 40.97 34.64
N CYS A 809 21.83 40.91 33.94
CA CYS A 809 21.76 40.37 32.58
C CYS A 809 22.56 41.22 31.58
N ARG A 810 22.45 42.55 31.65
CA ARG A 810 23.20 43.46 30.77
C ARG A 810 24.72 43.31 30.94
N ASN A 811 25.20 43.18 32.18
CA ASN A 811 26.61 42.96 32.48
C ASN A 811 27.13 41.62 31.90
N LEU A 812 26.33 40.54 31.94
CA LEU A 812 26.70 39.28 31.29
C LEU A 812 26.88 39.43 29.77
N PHE A 813 26.08 40.27 29.11
CA PHE A 813 26.24 40.56 27.68
C PHE A 813 27.44 41.47 27.36
N LEU A 814 27.87 42.33 28.29
CA LEU A 814 29.02 43.23 28.13
C LEU A 814 30.38 42.55 28.33
N VAL A 815 30.41 41.31 28.84
CA VAL A 815 31.63 40.51 29.04
C VAL A 815 32.12 39.84 27.73
N ARG A 816 31.36 39.98 26.63
CA ARG A 816 31.60 39.37 25.32
C ARG A 816 31.61 40.41 24.20
#